data_AF-A0A8H5YQK0-F1
#
_entry.id   AF-A0A8H5YQK0-F1
#
_cell.length_a   1.000
_cell.length_b   1.000
_cell.length_c   1.000
_cell.angle_alpha   90.00
_cell.angle_beta   90.00
_cell.angle_gamma   90.00
#
_symmetry.space_group_name_H-M   'P 1'
#
loop_
_entity.id
_entity.type
_entity.pdbx_description
1 polymer ?
#
loop_
_entity_poly.entity_id
_entity_poly.type
_entity_poly.pdbx_seq_one_letter_code
_entity_poly.pdbx_strand_id
1 'polypeptide(L)'
;MADKRPFRVVIVGASVTGLSLANMLQANGIDFLVLEAYPTVAPQVGASIGLLPHGNRILDQLGLYEKPVIERWISTLSRDQHGYPMVFLDRQMLLNVLYNSIKDKTKVLTNNRVVRTELVNGGVRAATSDGTIIAGDILVGADGVDSRVRSEMWKLAGRLSPGLLDPNEHEAPPCENSCIFGISNPCPGINPGDLHCVFRNSSSYLVTGGPQGRVYWFRFQKLQEKVHGSAIPRYSEKDLQKALSESADNSILPNLKFSTLIDNKVSAVMTPLVEYVYKQWHFDRIITLGDSAHKFHPVGGQGGNAAIESAALLTNNLVNALKRSPSGRLTTVQIESMFADVQSRRKPRLALNHRYSHNRANTEALDTPLKKLMAIYLLPLVDEQVVTLGYCSQHLGGEMLDMLPVHHHENLIPYKQELLCEPTSRGSMQWVLVVTYVVFTVIAASAGKYGPNPTDESVPHDHWIDKASILSLEALKVNAFGHSIQPIVIVMVEGYRGRNKLTPLGLPALWLMLIQCAGIGVAMPLYYLVYTLISDVEFYWWPLRRFVPLRYARHALSAFSQSQNMEEHARRPSSMPVQPVSRKRVAPVISVLTLCLFVNLSMSLYQLPSNRLIERRLCIDYYHQNDPSQIQPDGSVDEKLCKIREIEKDLGWIQGVMETLWVAGDFIMTIPLSFLAEKWGRRVILRLNLLSRSFMLLWAIMVGAFDTLLPIKAIVVGPVLSVLGGDCVFNSLTYGLVSNLTDDHVQRAIYFGYMSSVSYVVALLGPALASSTMTLSLWLPFWLGIFLLSLAVPSIQMLPTQGNTDMGIDGDDESQHEPLLSSPLIKAQSHHETLLQSVIDRLQTIKTIIVSHPKNFSLLLFSFVLTSLASSDTKLLVQYISARYKWKFAFAGYLLSGKAIVNFTLLTIVIPKLLRSARQVRQEDAAEVADKSNIRNAMYCLVASVFGALGIAIASEIWILIPSMFIYALGSALPIFTLSLLKSPVISPPHSPDSSDPEPHIFSIAMLVKTVGSLLGAPLMAALWVRGLGIGGMALGMPFFVSQACYAVAIWVFVNIEVDRDVLAAAERRRRNRD
;
A
#
# COMPACT_ATOMS: atom_id res chain seq x y z
N MET A 1 51.25 -4.35 55.46
CA MET A 1 51.00 -5.37 54.42
C MET A 1 49.56 -5.22 53.97
N ALA A 2 49.31 -4.75 52.75
CA ALA A 2 47.95 -4.65 52.24
C ALA A 2 47.36 -6.06 52.05
N ASP A 3 46.19 -6.29 52.65
CA ASP A 3 45.47 -7.55 52.71
C ASP A 3 45.24 -8.16 51.30
N LYS A 4 45.97 -9.23 50.98
CA LYS A 4 46.07 -9.89 49.66
C LYS A 4 44.84 -10.73 49.24
N ARG A 5 43.66 -10.49 49.81
CA ARG A 5 42.45 -11.24 49.43
C ARG A 5 41.97 -10.82 48.01
N PRO A 6 41.57 -11.77 47.15
CA PRO A 6 41.05 -11.45 45.82
C PRO A 6 39.75 -10.64 45.90
N PHE A 7 39.48 -9.83 44.87
CA PHE A 7 38.25 -9.04 44.77
C PHE A 7 37.04 -9.98 44.70
N ARG A 8 36.08 -9.81 45.62
CA ARG A 8 34.93 -10.69 45.80
C ARG A 8 33.60 -10.03 45.50
N VAL A 9 32.81 -10.66 44.64
CA VAL A 9 31.43 -10.31 44.33
C VAL A 9 30.46 -11.22 45.10
N VAL A 10 29.62 -10.65 45.96
CA VAL A 10 28.53 -11.40 46.60
C VAL A 10 27.27 -11.24 45.77
N ILE A 11 26.71 -12.35 45.28
CA ILE A 11 25.52 -12.39 44.43
C ILE A 11 24.38 -12.97 45.26
N VAL A 12 23.30 -12.21 45.42
CA VAL A 12 22.11 -12.66 46.16
C VAL A 12 21.06 -13.15 45.18
N GLY A 13 20.77 -14.44 45.19
CA GLY A 13 19.84 -15.13 44.31
C GLY A 13 20.54 -15.92 43.21
N ALA A 14 20.29 -17.23 43.14
CA ALA A 14 20.71 -18.13 42.06
C ALA A 14 19.69 -18.16 40.92
N SER A 15 19.21 -16.98 40.52
CA SER A 15 18.32 -16.79 39.37
C SER A 15 19.09 -16.89 38.04
N VAL A 16 18.38 -16.74 36.91
CA VAL A 16 19.04 -16.64 35.59
C VAL A 16 20.09 -15.53 35.60
N THR A 17 19.79 -14.36 36.19
CA THR A 17 20.75 -13.26 36.35
C THR A 17 21.96 -13.67 37.18
N GLY A 18 21.73 -14.23 38.37
CA GLY A 18 22.79 -14.51 39.33
C GLY A 18 23.72 -15.64 38.89
N LEU A 19 23.17 -16.73 38.35
CA LEU A 19 23.97 -17.84 37.82
C LEU A 19 24.69 -17.45 36.52
N SER A 20 24.08 -16.62 35.66
CA SER A 20 24.78 -16.10 34.48
C SER A 20 25.98 -15.24 34.89
N LEU A 21 25.77 -14.31 35.83
CA LEU A 21 26.86 -13.49 36.38
C LEU A 21 27.96 -14.36 37.01
N ALA A 22 27.61 -15.37 37.81
CA ALA A 22 28.58 -16.30 38.40
C ALA A 22 29.46 -16.99 37.35
N ASN A 23 28.86 -17.46 36.24
CA ASN A 23 29.61 -18.07 35.14
C ASN A 23 30.52 -17.06 34.43
N MET A 24 30.06 -15.84 34.22
CA MET A 24 30.85 -14.76 33.61
C MET A 24 32.05 -14.36 34.48
N LEU A 25 31.85 -14.24 35.81
CA LEU A 25 32.92 -13.96 36.76
C LEU A 25 33.92 -15.13 36.84
N GLN A 26 33.43 -16.37 36.86
CA GLN A 26 34.27 -17.57 36.80
C GLN A 26 35.15 -17.59 35.55
N ALA A 27 34.57 -17.28 34.38
CA ALA A 27 35.31 -17.25 33.11
C ALA A 27 36.44 -16.20 33.11
N ASN A 28 36.30 -15.14 33.92
CA ASN A 28 37.28 -14.07 34.05
C ASN A 28 38.15 -14.15 35.32
N GLY A 29 38.07 -15.26 36.08
CA GLY A 29 38.88 -15.48 37.28
C GLY A 29 38.59 -14.54 38.46
N ILE A 30 37.40 -13.92 38.51
CA ILE A 30 36.98 -13.04 39.62
C ILE A 30 36.32 -13.89 40.71
N ASP A 31 36.65 -13.64 41.98
CA ASP A 31 36.05 -14.39 43.09
C ASP A 31 34.59 -13.98 43.30
N PHE A 32 33.72 -14.96 43.56
CA PHE A 32 32.30 -14.73 43.78
C PHE A 32 31.70 -15.72 44.77
N LEU A 33 30.56 -15.35 45.35
CA LEU A 33 29.75 -16.22 46.18
C LEU A 33 28.27 -15.97 45.88
N VAL A 34 27.53 -17.02 45.55
CA VAL A 34 26.08 -16.97 45.29
C VAL A 34 25.33 -17.42 46.53
N LEU A 35 24.38 -16.60 46.99
CA LEU A 35 23.52 -16.88 48.14
C LEU A 35 22.11 -17.15 47.65
N GLU A 36 21.67 -18.40 47.72
CA GLU A 36 20.33 -18.82 47.32
C GLU A 36 19.47 -19.07 48.55
N ALA A 37 18.28 -18.47 48.57
CA ALA A 37 17.36 -18.55 49.70
C ALA A 37 16.70 -19.93 49.82
N TYR A 38 16.48 -20.61 48.70
CA TYR A 38 15.87 -21.94 48.64
C TYR A 38 16.89 -23.06 48.81
N PRO A 39 16.45 -24.28 49.21
CA PRO A 39 17.33 -25.44 49.32
C PRO A 39 17.83 -25.95 47.96
N THR A 40 17.09 -25.69 46.88
CA THR A 40 17.38 -26.16 45.53
C THR A 40 17.51 -24.99 44.56
N VAL A 41 18.56 -25.01 43.72
CA VAL A 41 18.90 -23.92 42.79
C VAL A 41 18.01 -23.91 41.54
N ALA A 42 17.55 -25.08 41.09
CA ALA A 42 16.69 -25.23 39.92
C ALA A 42 15.37 -25.94 40.27
N PRO A 43 14.47 -25.29 41.03
CA PRO A 43 13.20 -25.89 41.40
C PRO A 43 12.20 -25.82 40.22
N GLN A 44 11.29 -26.81 40.12
CA GLN A 44 10.27 -26.90 39.06
C GLN A 44 9.04 -26.02 39.37
N VAL A 45 9.25 -24.72 39.56
CA VAL A 45 8.21 -23.76 39.98
C VAL A 45 7.96 -22.65 38.95
N GLY A 46 8.72 -22.64 37.85
CA GLY A 46 8.51 -21.74 36.72
C GLY A 46 8.16 -22.52 35.45
N ALA A 47 7.48 -21.87 34.51
CA ALA A 47 7.19 -22.46 33.21
C ALA A 47 8.42 -22.44 32.29
N SER A 48 8.30 -21.87 31.09
CA SER A 48 9.38 -21.80 30.12
C SER A 48 10.05 -20.44 30.05
N ILE A 49 11.22 -20.42 29.43
CA ILE A 49 11.96 -19.23 29.05
C ILE A 49 12.25 -19.29 27.55
N GLY A 50 11.99 -18.18 26.85
CA GLY A 50 12.43 -17.98 25.48
C GLY A 50 13.82 -17.35 25.48
N LEU A 51 14.84 -18.07 25.02
CA LEU A 51 16.16 -17.54 24.74
C LEU A 51 16.16 -16.91 23.34
N LEU A 52 16.58 -15.66 23.28
CA LEU A 52 16.62 -14.86 22.07
C LEU A 52 18.04 -14.76 21.51
N PRO A 53 18.22 -14.42 20.23
CA PRO A 53 19.53 -14.37 19.58
C PRO A 53 20.64 -13.69 20.39
N HIS A 54 20.37 -12.51 20.99
CA HIS A 54 21.35 -11.77 21.80
C HIS A 54 21.71 -12.48 23.13
N GLY A 55 20.77 -13.17 23.76
CA GLY A 55 21.04 -13.98 24.95
C GLY A 55 21.83 -15.24 24.60
N ASN A 56 21.46 -15.90 23.50
CA ASN A 56 22.15 -17.08 22.98
C ASN A 56 23.60 -16.79 22.62
N ARG A 57 23.88 -15.63 22.01
CA ARG A 57 25.25 -15.18 21.73
C ARG A 57 26.13 -15.14 22.97
N ILE A 58 25.61 -14.65 24.11
CA ILE A 58 26.36 -14.60 25.37
C ILE A 58 26.56 -16.01 25.96
N LEU A 59 25.53 -16.87 25.87
CA LEU A 59 25.64 -18.27 26.32
C LEU A 59 26.66 -19.04 25.48
N ASP A 60 26.79 -18.72 24.20
CA ASP A 60 27.76 -19.31 23.28
C ASP A 60 29.19 -18.91 23.66
N GLN A 61 29.44 -17.63 23.97
CA GLN A 61 30.74 -17.18 24.51
C GLN A 61 31.18 -17.91 25.79
N LEU A 62 30.21 -18.38 26.59
CA LEU A 62 30.47 -19.15 27.82
C LEU A 62 30.60 -20.66 27.56
N GLY A 63 30.45 -21.13 26.31
CA GLY A 63 30.43 -22.56 25.96
C GLY A 63 29.20 -23.30 26.50
N LEU A 64 28.09 -22.58 26.72
CA LEU A 64 26.85 -23.12 27.29
C LEU A 64 25.74 -23.30 26.25
N TYR A 65 25.98 -22.85 25.01
CA TYR A 65 25.05 -22.93 23.90
C TYR A 65 24.97 -24.33 23.26
N GLU A 66 26.10 -24.96 22.92
CA GLU A 66 26.16 -26.27 22.22
C GLU A 66 25.78 -27.50 23.08
N LYS A 67 25.37 -27.31 24.34
CA LYS A 67 24.84 -28.42 25.14
C LYS A 67 23.52 -28.90 24.50
N PRO A 68 23.21 -30.21 24.48
CA PRO A 68 22.22 -30.88 23.60
C PRO A 68 20.73 -30.46 23.76
N VAL A 69 20.46 -29.37 24.47
CA VAL A 69 19.15 -28.78 24.72
C VAL A 69 18.78 -27.70 23.69
N ILE A 70 19.76 -27.00 23.11
CA ILE A 70 19.51 -25.73 22.36
C ILE A 70 19.58 -25.92 20.83
N GLU A 71 20.38 -26.85 20.32
CA GLU A 71 20.66 -26.98 18.86
C GLU A 71 19.54 -27.63 18.03
N ARG A 72 18.61 -28.38 18.64
CA ARG A 72 17.70 -29.28 17.89
C ARG A 72 16.32 -28.71 17.52
N TRP A 73 16.00 -27.48 17.92
CA TRP A 73 14.61 -26.99 17.92
C TRP A 73 14.54 -25.56 17.38
N ILE A 74 14.39 -25.44 16.06
CA ILE A 74 14.70 -24.23 15.29
C ILE A 74 13.42 -23.60 14.76
N SER A 75 13.17 -22.34 15.11
CA SER A 75 12.41 -21.43 14.23
C SER A 75 13.37 -20.87 13.18
N THR A 76 13.17 -21.23 11.91
CA THR A 76 14.08 -20.86 10.81
C THR A 76 14.16 -19.35 10.58
N LEU A 77 13.08 -18.62 10.87
CA LEU A 77 12.99 -17.18 10.59
C LEU A 77 14.03 -16.30 11.33
N SER A 78 14.52 -16.71 12.51
CA SER A 78 15.42 -15.87 13.32
C SER A 78 16.90 -16.17 13.11
N ARG A 79 17.23 -17.43 12.76
CA ARG A 79 18.62 -17.89 12.61
C ARG A 79 19.32 -17.18 11.45
N ASP A 80 18.70 -17.13 10.28
CA ASP A 80 19.30 -16.53 9.08
C ASP A 80 19.53 -15.00 9.25
N GLN A 81 18.78 -14.35 10.14
CA GLN A 81 18.86 -12.91 10.35
C GLN A 81 19.98 -12.53 11.33
N HIS A 82 20.12 -13.22 12.45
CA HIS A 82 21.03 -12.84 13.55
C HIS A 82 22.09 -13.89 13.90
N GLY A 83 22.18 -14.99 13.14
CA GLY A 83 23.12 -16.10 13.38
C GLY A 83 22.65 -17.09 14.46
N TYR A 84 21.82 -16.64 15.39
CA TYR A 84 21.26 -17.45 16.49
C TYR A 84 19.73 -17.56 16.40
N PRO A 85 19.14 -18.75 16.62
CA PRO A 85 17.69 -18.93 16.65
C PRO A 85 17.07 -18.46 17.96
N MET A 86 15.75 -18.27 17.97
CA MET A 86 14.94 -18.28 19.18
C MET A 86 14.72 -19.72 19.66
N VAL A 87 14.93 -19.97 20.95
CA VAL A 87 14.75 -21.29 21.57
C VAL A 87 13.87 -21.17 22.81
N PHE A 88 12.82 -21.97 22.91
CA PHE A 88 12.01 -22.10 24.12
C PHE A 88 12.37 -23.38 24.87
N LEU A 89 12.61 -23.29 26.18
CA LEU A 89 12.86 -24.45 27.04
C LEU A 89 12.32 -24.25 28.45
N ASP A 90 12.26 -25.32 29.23
CA ASP A 90 11.96 -25.25 30.67
C ASP A 90 12.95 -24.29 31.34
N ARG A 91 12.44 -23.33 32.12
CA ARG A 91 13.31 -22.44 32.91
C ARG A 91 14.25 -23.24 33.82
N GLN A 92 13.77 -24.37 34.34
CA GLN A 92 14.55 -25.30 35.15
C GLN A 92 15.76 -25.85 34.40
N MET A 93 15.62 -26.20 33.12
CA MET A 93 16.72 -26.73 32.31
C MET A 93 17.82 -25.68 32.13
N LEU A 94 17.47 -24.42 31.89
CA LEU A 94 18.45 -23.33 31.81
C LEU A 94 19.20 -23.15 33.14
N LEU A 95 18.48 -23.13 34.27
CA LEU A 95 19.10 -23.01 35.59
C LEU A 95 20.03 -24.19 35.88
N ASN A 96 19.64 -25.41 35.52
CA ASN A 96 20.50 -26.58 35.64
C ASN A 96 21.77 -26.45 34.80
N VAL A 97 21.66 -25.97 33.55
CA VAL A 97 22.84 -25.75 32.69
C VAL A 97 23.79 -24.74 33.31
N LEU A 98 23.27 -23.58 33.76
CA LEU A 98 24.06 -22.51 34.38
C LEU A 98 24.66 -22.93 35.74
N TYR A 99 23.91 -23.67 36.54
CA TYR A 99 24.41 -24.18 37.82
C TYR A 99 25.48 -25.24 37.60
N ASN A 100 25.25 -26.19 36.69
CA ASN A 100 26.16 -27.30 36.44
C ASN A 100 27.51 -26.84 35.86
N SER A 101 27.54 -25.74 35.11
CA SER A 101 28.80 -25.17 34.57
C SER A 101 29.70 -24.47 35.59
N ILE A 102 29.18 -24.14 36.78
CA ILE A 102 30.02 -23.62 37.87
C ILE A 102 30.97 -24.73 38.34
N LYS A 103 32.29 -24.52 38.27
CA LYS A 103 33.31 -25.54 38.59
C LYS A 103 33.33 -25.85 40.08
N ASP A 104 33.28 -24.81 40.91
CA ASP A 104 33.31 -24.93 42.36
C ASP A 104 31.91 -24.73 42.95
N LYS A 105 31.24 -25.84 43.30
CA LYS A 105 29.90 -25.82 43.87
C LYS A 105 29.85 -25.23 45.28
N THR A 106 30.98 -25.18 46.00
CA THR A 106 31.03 -24.58 47.34
C THR A 106 30.76 -23.08 47.32
N LYS A 107 30.87 -22.45 46.13
CA LYS A 107 30.56 -21.04 45.92
C LYS A 107 29.07 -20.74 45.75
N VAL A 108 28.20 -21.75 45.77
CA VAL A 108 26.74 -21.58 45.69
C VAL A 108 26.13 -22.10 46.99
N LEU A 109 25.83 -21.19 47.91
CA LEU A 109 25.29 -21.49 49.22
C LEU A 109 23.76 -21.46 49.17
N THR A 110 23.12 -22.62 49.29
CA THR A 110 21.66 -22.74 49.40
C THR A 110 21.19 -22.54 50.84
N ASN A 111 19.88 -22.35 51.06
CA ASN A 111 19.29 -21.99 52.36
C ASN A 111 19.88 -20.72 53.01
N ASN A 112 20.50 -19.84 52.21
CA ASN A 112 21.15 -18.61 52.66
C ASN A 112 20.30 -17.41 52.24
N ARG A 113 19.17 -17.20 52.92
CA ARG A 113 18.29 -16.05 52.67
C ARG A 113 18.89 -14.78 53.28
N VAL A 114 19.29 -13.83 52.43
CA VAL A 114 19.74 -12.51 52.90
C VAL A 114 18.57 -11.72 53.49
N VAL A 115 18.76 -11.16 54.68
CA VAL A 115 17.74 -10.37 55.40
C VAL A 115 18.15 -8.92 55.62
N ARG A 116 19.46 -8.65 55.68
CA ARG A 116 20.02 -7.31 55.95
C ARG A 116 21.33 -7.11 55.20
N THR A 117 21.58 -5.88 54.76
CA THR A 117 22.84 -5.48 54.14
C THR A 117 23.46 -4.31 54.91
N GLU A 118 24.79 -4.31 55.01
CA GLU A 118 25.54 -3.27 55.73
C GLU A 118 26.75 -2.83 54.91
N LEU A 119 26.96 -1.52 54.84
CA LEU A 119 28.15 -0.93 54.26
C LEU A 119 29.27 -0.92 55.31
N VAL A 120 30.46 -1.34 54.91
CA VAL A 120 31.68 -1.30 55.74
C VAL A 120 32.79 -0.55 55.00
N ASN A 121 33.82 -0.10 55.72
CA ASN A 121 34.90 0.66 55.09
C ASN A 121 35.59 -0.18 53.99
N GLY A 122 35.41 0.23 52.73
CA GLY A 122 35.95 -0.46 51.57
C GLY A 122 35.24 -1.77 51.16
N GLY A 123 34.03 -2.06 51.66
CA GLY A 123 33.30 -3.28 51.31
C GLY A 123 31.82 -3.29 51.72
N VAL A 124 31.19 -4.45 51.61
CA VAL A 124 29.78 -4.66 51.95
C VAL A 124 29.59 -6.02 52.64
N ARG A 125 28.65 -6.09 53.57
CA ARG A 125 28.27 -7.32 54.28
C ARG A 125 26.81 -7.66 54.04
N ALA A 126 26.55 -8.93 53.71
CA ALA A 126 25.21 -9.50 53.68
C ALA A 126 25.02 -10.41 54.89
N ALA A 127 24.00 -10.14 55.70
CA ALA A 127 23.59 -10.99 56.81
C ALA A 127 22.43 -11.88 56.35
N THR A 128 22.58 -13.18 56.56
CA THR A 128 21.58 -14.21 56.23
C THR A 128 20.68 -14.53 57.42
N SER A 129 19.56 -15.20 57.17
CA SER A 129 18.54 -15.52 58.18
C SER A 129 19.02 -16.44 59.30
N ASP A 130 20.07 -17.21 59.06
CA ASP A 130 20.76 -18.07 60.01
C ASP A 130 21.79 -17.30 60.88
N GLY A 131 21.95 -16.00 60.67
CA GLY A 131 22.91 -15.14 61.37
C GLY A 131 24.31 -15.10 60.75
N THR A 132 24.56 -15.85 59.67
CA THR A 132 25.85 -15.84 58.99
C THR A 132 26.10 -14.47 58.33
N ILE A 133 27.33 -13.95 58.46
CA ILE A 133 27.73 -12.67 57.88
C ILE A 133 28.75 -12.90 56.78
N ILE A 134 28.40 -12.50 55.58
CA ILE A 134 29.21 -12.71 54.38
C ILE A 134 29.74 -11.37 53.89
N ALA A 135 31.06 -11.22 53.88
CA ALA A 135 31.73 -10.02 53.41
C ALA A 135 32.11 -10.14 51.93
N GLY A 136 31.92 -9.04 51.19
CA GLY A 136 32.35 -8.87 49.80
C GLY A 136 32.83 -7.44 49.54
N ASP A 137 33.40 -7.21 48.37
CA ASP A 137 33.81 -5.88 47.95
C ASP A 137 32.65 -5.15 47.24
N ILE A 138 31.76 -5.91 46.57
CA ILE A 138 30.46 -5.47 46.04
C ILE A 138 29.36 -6.50 46.29
N LEU A 139 28.11 -6.04 46.32
CA LEU A 139 26.91 -6.86 46.49
C LEU A 139 25.97 -6.67 45.29
N VAL A 140 25.58 -7.77 44.65
CA VAL A 140 24.67 -7.78 43.52
C VAL A 140 23.35 -8.42 43.91
N GLY A 141 22.27 -7.65 43.87
CA GLY A 141 20.91 -8.13 44.04
C GLY A 141 20.39 -8.78 42.75
N ALA A 142 20.23 -10.09 42.76
CA ALA A 142 19.67 -10.92 41.69
C ALA A 142 18.50 -11.77 42.19
N ASP A 143 17.83 -11.30 43.24
CA ASP A 143 16.83 -11.99 44.08
C ASP A 143 15.37 -11.78 43.62
N GLY A 144 15.18 -11.30 42.39
CA GLY A 144 13.88 -11.27 41.72
C GLY A 144 13.00 -10.07 42.08
N VAL A 145 11.70 -10.22 41.84
CA VAL A 145 10.69 -9.15 41.93
C VAL A 145 10.54 -8.60 43.34
N ASP A 146 10.55 -9.48 44.33
CA ASP A 146 10.43 -9.15 45.75
C ASP A 146 11.82 -8.95 46.40
N SER A 147 12.71 -8.24 45.70
CA SER A 147 14.11 -8.10 46.08
C SER A 147 14.29 -7.51 47.48
N ARG A 148 14.92 -8.29 48.37
CA ARG A 148 15.35 -7.83 49.69
C ARG A 148 16.55 -6.90 49.56
N VAL A 149 17.49 -7.22 48.66
CA VAL A 149 18.67 -6.38 48.42
C VAL A 149 18.27 -4.97 47.98
N ARG A 150 17.30 -4.85 47.07
CA ARG A 150 16.76 -3.54 46.67
C ARG A 150 16.18 -2.78 47.86
N SER A 151 15.36 -3.46 48.67
CA SER A 151 14.72 -2.84 49.83
C SER A 151 15.75 -2.33 50.85
N GLU A 152 16.81 -3.09 51.12
CA GLU A 152 17.87 -2.66 52.03
C GLU A 152 18.75 -1.57 51.41
N MET A 153 19.05 -1.64 50.11
CA MET A 153 19.71 -0.56 49.36
C MET A 153 18.94 0.76 49.47
N TRP A 154 17.61 0.72 49.32
CA TRP A 154 16.73 1.87 49.47
C TRP A 154 16.78 2.46 50.89
N LYS A 155 16.73 1.62 51.93
CA LYS A 155 16.86 2.07 53.33
C LYS A 155 18.20 2.75 53.60
N LEU A 156 19.29 2.16 53.10
CA LEU A 156 20.64 2.71 53.26
C LEU A 156 20.77 4.06 52.55
N ALA A 157 20.31 4.15 51.29
CA ALA A 157 20.32 5.37 50.51
C ALA A 157 19.45 6.48 51.14
N GLY A 158 18.25 6.16 51.62
CA GLY A 158 17.38 7.12 52.31
C GLY A 158 17.99 7.66 53.61
N ARG A 159 18.77 6.84 54.33
CA ARG A 159 19.47 7.25 55.56
C ARG A 159 20.70 8.11 55.28
N LEU A 160 21.50 7.73 54.28
CA LEU A 160 22.82 8.33 54.02
C LEU A 160 22.78 9.49 53.03
N SER A 161 21.83 9.50 52.09
CA SER A 161 21.65 10.54 51.08
C SER A 161 20.17 10.90 50.88
N PRO A 162 19.54 11.64 51.82
CA PRO A 162 18.14 12.04 51.72
C PRO A 162 17.87 12.86 50.45
N GLY A 163 16.78 12.54 49.72
CA GLY A 163 16.39 13.24 48.49
C GLY A 163 16.96 12.65 47.19
N LEU A 164 17.85 11.65 47.25
CA LEU A 164 18.36 10.94 46.07
C LEU A 164 17.27 10.05 45.41
N LEU A 165 16.29 9.60 46.18
CA LEU A 165 15.30 8.60 45.78
C LEU A 165 13.87 9.16 45.75
N ASP A 166 13.08 8.72 44.77
CA ASP A 166 11.66 9.05 44.61
C ASP A 166 10.79 8.08 45.43
N PRO A 167 10.12 8.49 46.53
CA PRO A 167 9.41 7.59 47.42
C PRO A 167 8.37 6.70 46.71
N ASN A 168 7.72 7.22 45.67
CA ASN A 168 6.66 6.54 44.93
C ASN A 168 7.18 5.40 44.04
N GLU A 169 8.47 5.36 43.74
CA GLU A 169 9.06 4.37 42.84
C GLU A 169 9.09 2.97 43.46
N HIS A 170 9.38 2.86 44.76
CA HIS A 170 9.47 1.57 45.44
C HIS A 170 8.10 1.04 45.87
N GLU A 171 7.19 1.94 46.26
CA GLU A 171 5.96 1.56 46.97
C GLU A 171 4.76 1.24 46.05
N ALA A 172 4.76 1.67 44.78
CA ALA A 172 3.57 1.59 43.93
C ALA A 172 3.83 1.15 42.47
N PRO A 173 4.54 0.04 42.20
CA PRO A 173 4.72 -0.44 40.83
C PRO A 173 3.37 -0.82 40.20
N PRO A 174 3.12 -0.47 38.93
CA PRO A 174 1.84 -0.71 38.27
C PRO A 174 1.68 -2.17 37.83
N CYS A 175 0.44 -2.66 37.87
CA CYS A 175 0.04 -3.95 37.32
C CYS A 175 -1.27 -3.79 36.52
N GLU A 176 -1.23 -4.15 35.25
CA GLU A 176 -2.38 -4.06 34.32
C GLU A 176 -2.80 -5.42 33.78
N ASN A 177 -1.98 -6.45 33.96
CA ASN A 177 -2.20 -7.77 33.38
C ASN A 177 -1.96 -8.86 34.43
N SER A 178 -2.57 -10.02 34.23
CA SER A 178 -2.22 -11.27 34.90
C SER A 178 -1.89 -12.34 33.86
N CYS A 179 -1.14 -13.36 34.29
CA CYS A 179 -0.73 -14.43 33.40
C CYS A 179 -0.87 -15.78 34.08
N ILE A 180 -1.37 -16.75 33.31
CA ILE A 180 -1.20 -18.17 33.64
C ILE A 180 -0.05 -18.71 32.81
N PHE A 181 0.97 -19.19 33.50
CA PHE A 181 2.11 -19.89 32.93
C PHE A 181 1.85 -21.39 33.00
N GLY A 182 1.91 -22.11 31.89
CA GLY A 182 1.61 -23.53 31.86
C GLY A 182 2.56 -24.36 30.99
N ILE A 183 2.70 -25.63 31.38
CA ILE A 183 3.44 -26.67 30.65
C ILE A 183 2.50 -27.85 30.47
N SER A 184 2.44 -28.40 29.27
CA SER A 184 1.68 -29.61 28.94
C SER A 184 2.55 -30.63 28.21
N ASN A 185 2.14 -31.89 28.29
CA ASN A 185 2.65 -32.98 27.45
C ASN A 185 2.31 -32.72 25.97
N PRO A 186 2.94 -33.43 25.01
CA PRO A 186 2.70 -33.23 23.59
C PRO A 186 1.22 -33.20 23.22
N CYS A 187 0.81 -32.15 22.50
CA CYS A 187 -0.56 -31.95 22.07
C CYS A 187 -0.65 -31.97 20.53
N PRO A 188 -1.73 -32.54 19.94
CA PRO A 188 -1.85 -32.66 18.48
C PRO A 188 -1.80 -31.31 17.77
N GLY A 189 -1.01 -31.20 16.70
CA GLY A 189 -0.94 -29.99 15.87
C GLY A 189 -0.06 -28.86 16.40
N ILE A 190 0.65 -29.07 17.52
CA ILE A 190 1.71 -28.16 17.99
C ILE A 190 3.03 -28.90 17.88
N ASN A 191 3.86 -28.52 16.92
CA ASN A 191 5.16 -29.14 16.72
C ASN A 191 6.25 -28.36 17.47
N PRO A 192 7.36 -29.03 17.85
CA PRO A 192 8.53 -28.33 18.38
C PRO A 192 9.02 -27.23 17.43
N GLY A 193 9.24 -26.03 17.97
CA GLY A 193 9.62 -24.84 17.19
C GLY A 193 8.44 -23.99 16.70
N ASP A 194 7.20 -24.49 16.77
CA ASP A 194 6.01 -23.70 16.45
C ASP A 194 5.80 -22.60 17.49
N LEU A 195 5.34 -21.43 17.03
CA LEU A 195 4.96 -20.29 17.86
C LEU A 195 3.60 -19.76 17.40
N HIS A 196 2.58 -19.96 18.22
CA HIS A 196 1.22 -19.50 17.96
C HIS A 196 0.87 -18.35 18.90
N CYS A 197 0.47 -17.22 18.33
CA CYS A 197 -0.06 -16.07 19.06
C CYS A 197 -1.55 -15.93 18.74
N VAL A 198 -2.42 -16.07 19.73
CA VAL A 198 -3.89 -16.03 19.56
C VAL A 198 -4.42 -14.75 20.19
N PHE A 199 -4.98 -13.87 19.35
CA PHE A 199 -5.41 -12.54 19.74
C PHE A 199 -6.90 -12.58 20.10
N ARG A 200 -7.29 -12.02 21.25
CA ARG A 200 -8.67 -12.00 21.72
C ARG A 200 -8.99 -10.69 22.43
N ASN A 201 -10.27 -10.40 22.64
CA ASN A 201 -10.68 -9.22 23.38
C ASN A 201 -10.26 -9.37 24.86
N SER A 202 -9.45 -8.44 25.35
CA SER A 202 -8.95 -8.37 26.74
C SER A 202 -8.13 -9.58 27.20
N SER A 203 -7.75 -10.49 26.29
CA SER A 203 -6.95 -11.68 26.57
C SER A 203 -6.14 -12.09 25.35
N SER A 204 -5.05 -12.82 25.56
CA SER A 204 -4.27 -13.41 24.47
C SER A 204 -3.58 -14.68 24.93
N TYR A 205 -3.21 -15.52 23.95
CA TYR A 205 -2.47 -16.75 24.19
C TYR A 205 -1.17 -16.75 23.42
N LEU A 206 -0.09 -17.15 24.09
CA LEU A 206 1.16 -17.53 23.46
C LEU A 206 1.35 -19.02 23.68
N VAL A 207 1.42 -19.81 22.62
CA VAL A 207 1.57 -21.27 22.69
C VAL A 207 2.75 -21.68 21.82
N THR A 208 3.67 -22.46 22.36
CA THR A 208 4.87 -22.87 21.64
C THR A 208 5.28 -24.30 21.95
N GLY A 209 5.75 -25.00 20.92
CA GLY A 209 6.31 -26.35 21.06
C GLY A 209 7.78 -26.28 21.47
N GLY A 210 8.11 -26.96 22.56
CA GLY A 210 9.44 -27.06 23.14
C GLY A 210 10.13 -28.41 22.94
N PRO A 211 11.32 -28.57 23.52
CA PRO A 211 12.08 -29.81 23.51
C PRO A 211 11.25 -31.00 24.03
N GLN A 212 11.52 -32.19 23.49
CA GLN A 212 10.84 -33.44 23.86
C GLN A 212 9.32 -33.42 23.62
N GLY A 213 8.85 -32.52 22.72
CA GLY A 213 7.43 -32.37 22.40
C GLY A 213 6.61 -31.67 23.48
N ARG A 214 7.23 -31.12 24.53
CA ARG A 214 6.50 -30.34 25.54
C ARG A 214 5.83 -29.13 24.91
N VAL A 215 4.66 -28.76 25.42
CA VAL A 215 3.96 -27.56 24.98
C VAL A 215 3.98 -26.53 26.10
N TYR A 216 4.51 -25.35 25.79
CA TYR A 216 4.50 -24.21 26.70
C TYR A 216 3.39 -23.26 26.30
N TRP A 217 2.61 -22.81 27.27
CA TRP A 217 1.53 -21.87 26.99
C TRP A 217 1.43 -20.80 28.05
N PHE A 218 1.07 -19.61 27.60
CA PHE A 218 0.86 -18.43 28.41
C PHE A 218 -0.52 -17.89 28.06
N ARG A 219 -1.36 -17.70 29.08
CA ARG A 219 -2.62 -16.98 28.93
C ARG A 219 -2.48 -15.62 29.59
N PHE A 220 -2.43 -14.56 28.80
CA PHE A 220 -2.43 -13.20 29.28
C PHE A 220 -3.86 -12.69 29.40
N GLN A 221 -4.16 -12.07 30.54
CA GLN A 221 -5.46 -11.49 30.82
C GLN A 221 -5.27 -10.05 31.26
N LYS A 222 -5.92 -9.11 30.56
CA LYS A 222 -5.94 -7.71 30.99
C LYS A 222 -6.89 -7.57 32.18
N LEU A 223 -6.45 -6.84 33.21
CA LEU A 223 -7.27 -6.49 34.37
C LEU A 223 -8.27 -5.40 33.99
N GLN A 224 -9.39 -5.33 34.72
CA GLN A 224 -10.41 -4.29 34.49
C GLN A 224 -9.86 -2.89 34.78
N GLU A 225 -9.04 -2.76 35.83
CA GLU A 225 -8.41 -1.52 36.22
C GLU A 225 -6.92 -1.75 36.52
N LYS A 226 -6.15 -0.66 36.37
CA LYS A 226 -4.73 -0.62 36.72
C LYS A 226 -4.58 -0.54 38.23
N VAL A 227 -3.90 -1.53 38.82
CA VAL A 227 -3.68 -1.61 40.27
C VAL A 227 -2.22 -1.36 40.62
N HIS A 228 -1.97 -0.91 41.86
CA HIS A 228 -0.65 -0.51 42.34
C HIS A 228 -0.35 -1.09 43.73
N GLY A 229 0.93 -1.41 43.99
CA GLY A 229 1.42 -1.75 45.33
C GLY A 229 0.60 -2.85 46.01
N SER A 230 0.08 -2.58 47.21
CA SER A 230 -0.69 -3.54 48.01
C SER A 230 -2.04 -3.95 47.39
N ALA A 231 -2.55 -3.21 46.41
CA ALA A 231 -3.78 -3.56 45.69
C ALA A 231 -3.57 -4.63 44.61
N ILE A 232 -2.32 -5.04 44.36
CA ILE A 232 -2.00 -6.10 43.39
C ILE A 232 -2.55 -7.44 43.91
N PRO A 233 -3.39 -8.15 43.12
CA PRO A 233 -4.04 -9.38 43.56
C PRO A 233 -3.04 -10.51 43.77
N ARG A 234 -3.25 -11.31 44.82
CA ARG A 234 -2.60 -12.60 45.02
C ARG A 234 -3.56 -13.70 44.58
N TYR A 235 -3.11 -14.57 43.67
CA TYR A 235 -3.94 -15.64 43.14
C TYR A 235 -3.75 -16.93 43.93
N SER A 236 -4.85 -17.56 44.30
CA SER A 236 -4.90 -18.89 44.90
C SER A 236 -5.06 -19.97 43.83
N GLU A 237 -4.87 -21.24 44.22
CA GLU A 237 -5.15 -22.38 43.33
C GLU A 237 -6.61 -22.39 42.85
N LYS A 238 -7.56 -21.93 43.68
CA LYS A 238 -8.97 -21.82 43.29
C LYS A 238 -9.17 -20.82 42.15
N ASP A 239 -8.46 -19.69 42.19
CA ASP A 239 -8.51 -18.66 41.14
C ASP A 239 -7.92 -19.18 39.82
N LEU A 240 -6.84 -19.95 39.91
CA LEU A 240 -6.26 -20.64 38.75
C LEU A 240 -7.28 -21.60 38.11
N GLN A 241 -7.90 -22.48 38.89
CA GLN A 241 -8.88 -23.44 38.36
C GLN A 241 -10.09 -22.76 37.73
N LYS A 242 -10.59 -21.68 38.37
CA LYS A 242 -11.66 -20.85 37.80
C LYS A 242 -11.24 -20.27 36.44
N ALA A 243 -10.08 -19.63 36.35
CA ALA A 243 -9.60 -19.03 35.11
C ALA A 243 -9.34 -20.05 33.99
N LEU A 244 -8.91 -21.27 34.35
CA LEU A 244 -8.76 -22.38 33.40
C LEU A 244 -10.10 -22.86 32.86
N SER A 245 -11.11 -23.04 33.73
CA SER A 245 -12.46 -23.47 33.33
C SER A 245 -13.15 -22.47 32.40
N GLU A 246 -13.06 -21.16 32.70
CA GLU A 246 -13.61 -20.08 31.85
C GLU A 246 -12.99 -20.04 30.44
N SER A 247 -11.79 -20.60 30.31
CA SER A 247 -11.00 -20.54 29.08
C SER A 247 -10.99 -21.83 28.28
N ALA A 248 -11.59 -22.91 28.80
CA ALA A 248 -11.46 -24.25 28.25
C ALA A 248 -11.93 -24.34 26.79
N ASP A 249 -13.00 -23.63 26.45
CA ASP A 249 -13.60 -23.63 25.10
C ASP A 249 -12.88 -22.72 24.08
N ASN A 250 -11.88 -21.95 24.50
CA ASN A 250 -11.19 -21.06 23.58
C ASN A 250 -10.37 -21.85 22.54
N SER A 251 -10.63 -21.58 21.26
CA SER A 251 -9.84 -22.13 20.15
C SER A 251 -8.43 -21.55 20.14
N ILE A 252 -7.42 -22.43 20.11
CA ILE A 252 -6.00 -22.07 19.93
C ILE A 252 -5.59 -22.25 18.47
N LEU A 253 -5.97 -23.38 17.89
CA LEU A 253 -5.87 -23.66 16.45
C LEU A 253 -7.28 -23.95 15.91
N PRO A 254 -7.50 -23.92 14.59
CA PRO A 254 -8.79 -24.29 14.00
C PRO A 254 -9.34 -25.63 14.51
N ASN A 255 -8.45 -26.59 14.80
CA ASN A 255 -8.79 -27.94 15.24
C ASN A 255 -8.35 -28.26 16.70
N LEU A 256 -7.90 -27.29 17.49
CA LEU A 256 -7.43 -27.51 18.87
C LEU A 256 -7.98 -26.46 19.84
N LYS A 257 -8.63 -26.93 20.91
CA LYS A 257 -9.14 -26.09 22.00
C LYS A 257 -8.14 -26.01 23.16
N PHE A 258 -8.27 -24.96 23.96
CA PHE A 258 -7.46 -24.78 25.16
C PHE A 258 -7.68 -25.89 26.20
N SER A 259 -8.87 -26.50 26.25
CA SER A 259 -9.15 -27.68 27.08
C SER A 259 -8.15 -28.81 26.87
N THR A 260 -7.74 -29.08 25.62
CA THR A 260 -6.75 -30.12 25.30
C THR A 260 -5.39 -29.84 25.95
N LEU A 261 -5.00 -28.56 26.06
CA LEU A 261 -3.78 -28.15 26.76
C LEU A 261 -3.94 -28.30 28.28
N ILE A 262 -5.13 -28.01 28.82
CA ILE A 262 -5.43 -28.17 30.25
C ILE A 262 -5.41 -29.64 30.66
N ASP A 263 -5.98 -30.53 29.84
CA ASP A 263 -6.06 -31.97 30.10
C ASP A 263 -4.68 -32.62 30.13
N ASN A 264 -3.78 -32.17 29.26
CA ASN A 264 -2.38 -32.64 29.19
C ASN A 264 -1.41 -31.86 30.06
N LYS A 265 -1.91 -30.97 30.95
CA LYS A 265 -1.09 -30.08 31.77
C LYS A 265 -0.22 -30.85 32.77
N VAL A 266 1.07 -30.55 32.76
CA VAL A 266 2.06 -30.99 33.76
C VAL A 266 2.09 -30.02 34.94
N SER A 267 2.09 -28.72 34.67
CA SER A 267 2.07 -27.68 35.72
C SER A 267 1.44 -26.39 35.19
N ALA A 268 0.80 -25.63 36.05
CA ALA A 268 0.46 -24.23 35.76
C ALA A 268 0.49 -23.38 37.02
N VAL A 269 0.81 -22.09 36.84
CA VAL A 269 0.85 -21.10 37.92
C VAL A 269 0.23 -19.80 37.41
N MET A 270 -0.64 -19.20 38.21
CA MET A 270 -1.22 -17.88 37.94
C MET A 270 -0.49 -16.80 38.74
N THR A 271 -0.12 -15.70 38.09
CA THR A 271 0.62 -14.61 38.74
C THR A 271 0.25 -13.24 38.16
N PRO A 272 0.25 -12.17 38.97
CA PRO A 272 0.14 -10.80 38.47
C PRO A 272 1.40 -10.40 37.67
N LEU A 273 1.20 -9.65 36.59
CA LEU A 273 2.27 -9.12 35.76
C LEU A 273 2.53 -7.65 36.12
N VAL A 274 3.33 -7.46 37.15
CA VAL A 274 3.87 -6.15 37.51
C VAL A 274 4.95 -5.76 36.49
N GLU A 275 4.88 -4.54 35.96
CA GLU A 275 5.80 -4.03 34.95
C GLU A 275 6.50 -2.76 35.45
N TYR A 276 7.83 -2.70 35.37
CA TYR A 276 8.61 -1.53 35.80
C TYR A 276 10.02 -1.51 35.20
N VAL A 277 10.59 -0.31 35.10
CA VAL A 277 12.02 -0.07 34.97
C VAL A 277 12.38 1.00 35.99
N TYR A 278 13.05 0.60 37.07
CA TYR A 278 13.35 1.54 38.14
C TYR A 278 14.34 2.62 37.68
N LYS A 279 14.24 3.81 38.29
CA LYS A 279 15.09 4.96 38.00
C LYS A 279 16.48 4.75 38.58
N GLN A 280 16.57 4.20 39.79
CA GLN A 280 17.82 3.94 40.52
C GLN A 280 18.04 2.44 40.78
N TRP A 281 19.22 1.93 40.39
CA TRP A 281 19.59 0.50 40.48
C TRP A 281 20.76 0.24 41.41
N HIS A 282 21.54 1.26 41.78
CA HIS A 282 22.72 1.09 42.60
C HIS A 282 22.82 2.18 43.67
N PHE A 283 23.58 1.90 44.73
CA PHE A 283 23.95 2.85 45.76
C PHE A 283 25.22 2.34 46.45
N ASP A 284 26.27 3.17 46.52
CA ASP A 284 27.58 2.78 47.06
C ASP A 284 28.07 1.47 46.40
N ARG A 285 28.31 0.41 47.18
CA ARG A 285 28.79 -0.91 46.74
C ARG A 285 27.69 -1.92 46.42
N ILE A 286 26.44 -1.48 46.30
CA ILE A 286 25.28 -2.34 46.03
C ILE A 286 24.69 -2.01 44.65
N ILE A 287 24.40 -3.04 43.85
CA ILE A 287 23.68 -2.91 42.58
C ILE A 287 22.61 -4.00 42.43
N THR A 288 21.44 -3.67 41.90
CA THR A 288 20.36 -4.62 41.56
C THR A 288 20.33 -4.89 40.06
N LEU A 289 20.17 -6.15 39.64
CA LEU A 289 20.10 -6.58 38.24
C LEU A 289 18.97 -7.59 37.98
N GLY A 290 18.46 -7.59 36.74
CA GLY A 290 17.35 -8.45 36.32
C GLY A 290 16.02 -7.97 36.89
N ASP A 291 15.14 -8.91 37.23
CA ASP A 291 13.81 -8.61 37.79
C ASP A 291 13.84 -7.73 39.06
N SER A 292 14.96 -7.69 39.79
CA SER A 292 15.14 -6.79 40.94
C SER A 292 15.26 -5.31 40.55
N ALA A 293 15.61 -5.02 39.29
CA ALA A 293 15.77 -3.67 38.75
C ALA A 293 14.73 -3.32 37.67
N HIS A 294 14.27 -4.33 36.92
CA HIS A 294 13.42 -4.13 35.75
C HIS A 294 12.62 -5.40 35.40
N LYS A 295 11.31 -5.26 35.18
CA LYS A 295 10.41 -6.34 34.79
C LYS A 295 9.46 -5.88 33.67
N PHE A 296 9.27 -6.75 32.68
CA PHE A 296 8.46 -6.46 31.49
C PHE A 296 7.31 -7.45 31.35
N HIS A 297 6.31 -7.11 30.55
CA HIS A 297 5.36 -8.11 30.05
C HIS A 297 6.11 -9.25 29.33
N PRO A 298 5.85 -10.53 29.67
CA PRO A 298 6.62 -11.68 29.16
C PRO A 298 6.39 -11.98 27.67
N VAL A 299 5.33 -11.44 27.06
CA VAL A 299 5.01 -11.61 25.61
C VAL A 299 6.18 -11.26 24.68
N GLY A 300 7.05 -10.33 25.08
CA GLY A 300 8.21 -9.93 24.29
C GLY A 300 9.42 -10.87 24.42
N GLY A 301 9.42 -11.81 25.37
CA GLY A 301 10.54 -12.72 25.63
C GLY A 301 11.81 -12.05 26.18
N GLN A 302 11.75 -10.77 26.56
CA GLN A 302 12.94 -9.97 26.86
C GLN A 302 13.49 -10.14 28.30
N GLY A 303 12.69 -10.60 29.26
CA GLY A 303 13.06 -10.57 30.69
C GLY A 303 14.38 -11.27 31.02
N GLY A 304 14.44 -12.59 30.78
CA GLY A 304 15.65 -13.38 31.06
C GLY A 304 16.84 -12.99 30.19
N ASN A 305 16.62 -12.65 28.92
CA ASN A 305 17.70 -12.22 28.02
C ASN A 305 18.28 -10.86 28.44
N ALA A 306 17.44 -9.91 28.85
CA ALA A 306 17.89 -8.62 29.38
C ALA A 306 18.69 -8.76 30.68
N ALA A 307 18.34 -9.75 31.52
CA ALA A 307 19.11 -10.09 32.71
C ALA A 307 20.52 -10.62 32.37
N ILE A 308 20.64 -11.53 31.39
CA ILE A 308 21.93 -12.04 30.90
C ILE A 308 22.77 -10.89 30.34
N GLU A 309 22.19 -10.02 29.51
CA GLU A 309 22.88 -8.85 28.96
C GLU A 309 23.37 -7.88 30.05
N SER A 310 22.54 -7.59 31.07
CA SER A 310 22.93 -6.69 32.16
C SER A 310 24.05 -7.28 33.02
N ALA A 311 24.08 -8.61 33.21
CA ALA A 311 25.18 -9.31 33.87
C ALA A 311 26.48 -9.26 33.04
N ALA A 312 26.38 -9.39 31.71
CA ALA A 312 27.53 -9.29 30.81
C ALA A 312 28.16 -7.90 30.88
N LEU A 313 27.36 -6.83 30.81
CA LEU A 313 27.87 -5.46 30.91
C LEU A 313 28.52 -5.17 32.26
N LEU A 314 27.90 -5.61 33.37
CA LEU A 314 28.52 -5.48 34.69
C LEU A 314 29.88 -6.20 34.73
N THR A 315 29.97 -7.39 34.15
CA THR A 315 31.23 -8.15 34.07
C THR A 315 32.29 -7.40 33.27
N ASN A 316 31.96 -6.88 32.08
CA ASN A 316 32.90 -6.13 31.25
C ASN A 316 33.45 -4.91 32.00
N ASN A 317 32.57 -4.12 32.62
CA ASN A 317 32.94 -2.94 33.38
C ASN A 317 33.82 -3.30 34.58
N LEU A 318 33.51 -4.40 35.28
CA LEU A 318 34.29 -4.87 36.42
C LEU A 318 35.69 -5.34 36.00
N VAL A 319 35.80 -6.16 34.95
CA VAL A 319 37.10 -6.64 34.45
C VAL A 319 37.96 -5.45 34.00
N ASN A 320 37.36 -4.49 33.29
CA ASN A 320 38.06 -3.28 32.85
C ASN A 320 38.55 -2.43 34.03
N ALA A 321 37.71 -2.24 35.06
CA ALA A 321 38.08 -1.51 36.26
C ALA A 321 39.22 -2.20 37.02
N LEU A 322 39.14 -3.53 37.19
CA LEU A 322 40.17 -4.31 37.88
C LEU A 322 41.50 -4.31 37.12
N LYS A 323 41.49 -4.44 35.79
CA LYS A 323 42.71 -4.36 34.96
C LYS A 323 43.43 -3.02 35.07
N ARG A 324 42.67 -1.92 35.24
CA ARG A 324 43.22 -0.57 35.42
C ARG A 324 43.70 -0.29 36.84
N SER A 325 43.38 -1.15 37.81
CA SER A 325 43.80 -0.97 39.20
C SER A 325 45.08 -1.76 39.48
N PRO A 326 46.24 -1.09 39.70
CA PRO A 326 47.49 -1.77 40.03
C PRO A 326 47.44 -2.51 41.38
N SER A 327 46.50 -2.16 42.25
CA SER A 327 46.30 -2.78 43.56
C SER A 327 45.33 -3.96 43.57
N GLY A 328 44.62 -4.22 42.46
CA GLY A 328 43.53 -5.20 42.41
C GLY A 328 42.30 -4.83 43.25
N ARG A 329 42.26 -3.63 43.84
CA ARG A 329 41.11 -3.10 44.60
C ARG A 329 40.51 -1.87 43.94
N LEU A 330 39.21 -1.67 44.17
CA LEU A 330 38.46 -0.53 43.65
C LEU A 330 37.96 0.34 44.80
N THR A 331 38.18 1.64 44.65
CA THR A 331 37.61 2.65 45.56
C THR A 331 36.09 2.71 45.39
N THR A 332 35.38 3.24 46.38
CA THR A 332 33.91 3.38 46.30
C THR A 332 33.50 4.25 45.11
N VAL A 333 34.22 5.34 44.85
CA VAL A 333 33.97 6.23 43.69
C VAL A 333 34.12 5.49 42.36
N GLN A 334 35.14 4.63 42.23
CA GLN A 334 35.31 3.81 41.02
C GLN A 334 34.17 2.81 40.83
N ILE A 335 33.68 2.21 41.92
CA ILE A 335 32.55 1.27 41.88
C ILE A 335 31.25 1.98 41.54
N GLU A 336 30.96 3.13 42.16
CA GLU A 336 29.78 3.92 41.85
C GLU A 336 29.79 4.42 40.41
N SER A 337 30.94 4.88 39.91
CA SER A 337 31.10 5.27 38.51
C SER A 337 30.88 4.08 37.57
N MET A 338 31.37 2.89 37.94
CA MET A 338 31.19 1.66 37.17
C MET A 338 29.71 1.24 37.11
N PHE A 339 28.99 1.32 38.25
CA PHE A 339 27.56 1.02 38.31
C PHE A 339 26.71 2.07 37.59
N ALA A 340 27.07 3.35 37.69
CA ALA A 340 26.42 4.42 36.96
C ALA A 340 26.55 4.21 35.45
N ASP A 341 27.71 3.78 34.97
CA ASP A 341 27.91 3.42 33.56
C ASP A 341 26.99 2.26 33.14
N VAL A 342 26.92 1.18 33.93
CA VAL A 342 26.00 0.04 33.68
C VAL A 342 24.55 0.54 33.57
N GLN A 343 24.09 1.34 34.53
CA GLN A 343 22.72 1.87 34.53
C GLN A 343 22.47 2.77 33.31
N SER A 344 23.41 3.69 33.00
CA SER A 344 23.26 4.67 31.92
C SER A 344 23.16 4.02 30.53
N ARG A 345 23.93 2.94 30.30
CA ARG A 345 23.91 2.19 29.04
C ARG A 345 22.70 1.27 28.91
N ARG A 346 22.29 0.61 30.00
CA ARG A 346 21.19 -0.38 29.97
C ARG A 346 19.82 0.26 30.02
N LYS A 347 19.60 1.27 30.86
CA LYS A 347 18.27 1.83 31.15
C LYS A 347 17.49 2.26 29.89
N PRO A 348 18.08 2.95 28.89
CA PRO A 348 17.37 3.30 27.66
C PRO A 348 16.88 2.07 26.88
N ARG A 349 17.72 1.04 26.76
CA ARG A 349 17.37 -0.23 26.10
C ARG A 349 16.26 -0.97 26.85
N LEU A 350 16.33 -1.02 28.17
CA LEU A 350 15.31 -1.68 28.97
C LEU A 350 13.96 -0.94 28.94
N ALA A 351 13.97 0.40 28.90
CA ALA A 351 12.76 1.18 28.70
C ALA A 351 12.11 0.92 27.32
N LEU A 352 12.93 0.74 26.28
CA LEU A 352 12.44 0.32 24.95
C LEU A 352 11.82 -1.08 24.99
N ASN A 353 12.51 -2.05 25.61
CA ASN A 353 12.00 -3.42 25.76
C ASN A 353 10.68 -3.45 26.56
N HIS A 354 10.59 -2.67 27.64
CA HIS A 354 9.36 -2.50 28.41
C HIS A 354 8.22 -1.98 27.53
N ARG A 355 8.43 -0.86 26.84
CA ARG A 355 7.41 -0.24 25.98
C ARG A 355 6.99 -1.16 24.83
N TYR A 356 7.94 -1.88 24.23
CA TYR A 356 7.67 -2.85 23.16
C TYR A 356 6.76 -3.98 23.67
N SER A 357 7.16 -4.65 24.76
CA SER A 357 6.41 -5.76 25.35
C SER A 357 5.01 -5.32 25.78
N HIS A 358 4.88 -4.15 26.40
CA HIS A 358 3.61 -3.61 26.85
C HIS A 358 2.68 -3.23 25.67
N ASN A 359 3.19 -2.57 24.64
CA ASN A 359 2.40 -2.24 23.44
C ASN A 359 1.98 -3.48 22.66
N ARG A 360 2.83 -4.50 22.62
CA ARG A 360 2.52 -5.80 22.04
C ARG A 360 1.38 -6.47 22.81
N ALA A 361 1.48 -6.57 24.13
CA ALA A 361 0.43 -7.14 24.98
C ALA A 361 -0.94 -6.47 24.74
N ASN A 362 -0.97 -5.13 24.68
CA ASN A 362 -2.21 -4.41 24.41
C ASN A 362 -2.74 -4.61 22.99
N THR A 363 -1.86 -4.79 22.00
CA THR A 363 -2.27 -5.10 20.61
C THR A 363 -2.85 -6.51 20.53
N GLU A 364 -2.22 -7.48 21.17
CA GLU A 364 -2.70 -8.88 21.20
C GLU A 364 -4.01 -9.04 21.98
N ALA A 365 -4.23 -8.19 22.99
CA ALA A 365 -5.48 -8.12 23.75
C ALA A 365 -6.60 -7.29 23.05
N LEU A 366 -6.36 -6.80 21.82
CA LEU A 366 -7.32 -6.02 21.03
C LEU A 366 -7.93 -4.83 21.80
N ASP A 367 -7.10 -4.19 22.60
CA ASP A 367 -7.47 -3.22 23.65
C ASP A 367 -8.27 -2.00 23.16
N THR A 368 -8.13 -1.61 21.89
CA THR A 368 -8.90 -0.51 21.29
C THR A 368 -9.46 -0.91 19.93
N PRO A 369 -10.55 -0.27 19.46
CA PRO A 369 -11.08 -0.52 18.11
C PRO A 369 -10.05 -0.33 17.00
N LEU A 370 -9.14 0.66 17.16
CA LEU A 370 -8.04 0.88 16.22
C LEU A 370 -7.04 -0.28 16.26
N LYS A 371 -6.60 -0.72 17.44
CA LYS A 371 -5.71 -1.90 17.58
C LYS A 371 -6.38 -3.15 17.01
N LYS A 372 -7.69 -3.32 17.19
CA LYS A 372 -8.46 -4.41 16.58
C LYS A 372 -8.48 -4.34 15.07
N LEU A 373 -8.72 -3.16 14.50
CA LEU A 373 -8.64 -2.93 13.05
C LEU A 373 -7.25 -3.29 12.52
N MET A 374 -6.20 -2.76 13.18
CA MET A 374 -4.82 -2.99 12.79
C MET A 374 -4.41 -4.46 12.88
N ALA A 375 -4.71 -5.13 14.00
CA ALA A 375 -4.26 -6.50 14.24
C ALA A 375 -5.04 -7.55 13.45
N ILE A 376 -6.37 -7.42 13.32
CA ILE A 376 -7.20 -8.45 12.68
C ILE A 376 -7.33 -8.24 11.16
N TYR A 377 -7.36 -7.00 10.69
CA TYR A 377 -7.67 -6.71 9.28
C TYR A 377 -6.48 -6.19 8.48
N LEU A 378 -5.57 -5.41 9.09
CA LEU A 378 -4.43 -4.84 8.37
C LEU A 378 -3.18 -5.73 8.45
N LEU A 379 -2.86 -6.27 9.63
CA LEU A 379 -1.66 -7.09 9.83
C LEU A 379 -1.60 -8.30 8.89
N PRO A 380 -2.69 -9.03 8.59
CA PRO A 380 -2.66 -10.13 7.62
C PRO A 380 -2.38 -9.70 6.17
N LEU A 381 -2.53 -8.40 5.86
CA LEU A 381 -2.22 -7.85 4.53
C LEU A 381 -0.75 -7.41 4.42
N VAL A 382 -0.02 -7.38 5.53
CA VAL A 382 1.39 -7.01 5.59
C VAL A 382 2.25 -8.23 5.28
N ASP A 383 3.26 -8.03 4.44
CA ASP A 383 4.24 -9.06 4.09
C ASP A 383 4.97 -9.59 5.32
N GLU A 384 5.12 -10.91 5.41
CA GLU A 384 5.73 -11.62 6.54
C GLU A 384 7.13 -11.09 6.88
N GLN A 385 7.93 -10.69 5.88
CA GLN A 385 9.27 -10.16 6.11
C GLN A 385 9.23 -8.84 6.90
N VAL A 386 8.19 -8.03 6.71
CA VAL A 386 8.06 -6.75 7.42
C VAL A 386 7.80 -6.97 8.90
N VAL A 387 6.94 -7.95 9.24
CA VAL A 387 6.65 -8.34 10.62
C VAL A 387 7.89 -8.94 11.28
N THR A 388 8.57 -9.85 10.57
CA THR A 388 9.81 -10.49 11.03
C THR A 388 10.92 -9.48 11.31
N LEU A 389 11.14 -8.52 10.41
CA LEU A 389 12.14 -7.46 10.60
C LEU A 389 11.80 -6.56 11.81
N GLY A 390 10.51 -6.31 12.04
CA GLY A 390 10.05 -5.59 13.23
C GLY A 390 10.45 -6.33 14.52
N TYR A 391 10.31 -7.65 14.53
CA TYR A 391 10.77 -8.50 15.64
C TYR A 391 12.30 -8.51 15.80
N CYS A 392 13.05 -8.69 14.70
CA CYS A 392 14.52 -8.68 14.67
C CYS A 392 15.12 -7.40 15.28
N SER A 393 14.46 -6.24 15.13
CA SER A 393 14.91 -4.95 15.67
C SER A 393 15.31 -4.94 17.14
N GLN A 394 14.67 -5.76 17.95
CA GLN A 394 14.86 -5.75 19.40
C GLN A 394 16.23 -6.34 19.81
N HIS A 395 16.88 -7.10 18.92
CA HIS A 395 18.06 -7.91 19.23
C HIS A 395 19.39 -7.17 19.02
N LEU A 396 19.40 -6.13 18.18
CA LEU A 396 20.60 -5.44 17.70
C LEU A 396 21.49 -4.83 18.78
N GLY A 397 20.88 -4.16 19.76
CA GLY A 397 21.58 -3.51 20.86
C GLY A 397 21.95 -4.47 21.99
N GLY A 398 21.96 -5.77 21.74
CA GLY A 398 22.37 -6.76 22.73
C GLY A 398 23.83 -6.58 23.13
N GLU A 399 24.10 -6.69 24.42
CA GLU A 399 25.48 -6.68 24.93
C GLU A 399 26.17 -8.03 24.67
N MET A 400 27.48 -8.10 24.89
CA MET A 400 28.27 -9.34 24.84
C MET A 400 29.41 -9.23 25.84
N LEU A 401 30.16 -10.31 26.05
CA LEU A 401 31.38 -10.28 26.87
C LEU A 401 32.57 -9.84 26.02
N ASP A 402 33.24 -8.75 26.39
CA ASP A 402 34.34 -8.19 25.59
C ASP A 402 35.61 -9.07 25.63
N MET A 403 35.73 -9.89 26.68
CA MET A 403 36.94 -10.65 27.00
C MET A 403 36.94 -12.07 26.43
N LEU A 404 35.81 -12.55 25.92
CA LEU A 404 35.64 -13.91 25.42
C LEU A 404 35.44 -13.90 23.90
N PRO A 405 35.99 -14.89 23.17
CA PRO A 405 35.81 -14.96 21.72
C PRO A 405 34.33 -15.14 21.37
N VAL A 406 33.90 -14.51 20.29
CA VAL A 406 32.56 -14.69 19.70
C VAL A 406 32.69 -15.70 18.58
N HIS A 407 31.91 -16.78 18.64
CA HIS A 407 31.78 -17.71 17.51
C HIS A 407 30.97 -17.02 16.41
N HIS A 408 31.57 -16.85 15.24
CA HIS A 408 30.91 -16.15 14.14
C HIS A 408 29.97 -17.10 13.40
N HIS A 409 28.66 -16.81 13.50
CA HIS A 409 27.63 -17.45 12.71
C HIS A 409 27.20 -16.47 11.61
N GLU A 410 26.96 -16.97 10.39
CA GLU A 410 26.49 -16.13 9.29
C GLU A 410 25.17 -15.42 9.69
N ASN A 411 25.18 -14.08 9.67
CA ASN A 411 24.04 -13.24 10.00
C ASN A 411 23.82 -12.16 8.93
N LEU A 412 22.56 -11.96 8.52
CA LEU A 412 22.21 -10.90 7.56
C LEU A 412 22.07 -9.52 8.22
N ILE A 413 21.85 -9.47 9.54
CA ILE A 413 21.70 -8.27 10.35
C ILE A 413 22.78 -8.28 11.46
N PRO A 414 23.84 -7.46 11.32
CA PRO A 414 24.90 -7.39 12.32
C PRO A 414 24.44 -6.72 13.61
N TYR A 415 24.98 -7.15 14.74
CA TYR A 415 24.77 -6.48 16.03
C TYR A 415 25.49 -5.14 16.08
N LYS A 416 25.08 -4.22 16.99
CA LYS A 416 25.70 -2.88 17.06
C LYS A 416 27.22 -2.92 17.28
N GLN A 417 27.69 -3.88 18.07
CA GLN A 417 29.11 -4.08 18.38
C GLN A 417 29.92 -4.65 17.21
N GLU A 418 29.26 -5.27 16.22
CA GLU A 418 29.89 -5.77 14.99
C GLU A 418 30.02 -4.67 13.94
N LEU A 419 29.37 -3.51 14.15
CA LEU A 419 29.48 -2.36 13.27
C LEU A 419 30.79 -1.62 13.56
N LEU A 420 31.55 -1.31 12.52
CA LEU A 420 32.74 -0.46 12.61
C LEU A 420 32.45 0.93 13.22
N CYS A 421 31.22 1.43 13.02
CA CYS A 421 30.72 2.66 13.60
C CYS A 421 29.22 2.52 13.85
N GLU A 422 28.77 2.82 15.07
CA GLU A 422 27.34 2.83 15.37
C GLU A 422 26.64 4.00 14.65
N PRO A 423 25.45 3.77 14.10
CA PRO A 423 24.66 4.82 13.49
C PRO A 423 24.12 5.78 14.56
N THR A 424 24.53 7.04 14.50
CA THR A 424 24.05 8.09 15.41
C THR A 424 22.84 8.82 14.83
N SER A 425 21.82 9.09 15.65
CA SER A 425 20.75 10.02 15.28
C SER A 425 21.35 11.40 14.98
N ARG A 426 20.71 12.13 14.08
CA ARG A 426 21.16 13.47 13.66
C ARG A 426 20.99 14.53 14.76
N GLY A 427 20.24 14.24 15.82
CA GLY A 427 20.06 15.17 16.95
C GLY A 427 19.55 16.55 16.51
N SER A 428 20.12 17.64 17.04
CA SER A 428 19.75 19.01 16.67
C SER A 428 20.05 19.35 15.19
N MET A 429 21.02 18.66 14.58
CA MET A 429 21.34 18.83 13.16
C MET A 429 20.17 18.41 12.25
N GLN A 430 19.29 17.50 12.71
CA GLN A 430 18.06 17.15 12.00
C GLN A 430 17.19 18.39 11.77
N TRP A 431 17.02 19.22 12.80
CA TRP A 431 16.19 20.42 12.71
C TRP A 431 16.84 21.50 11.85
N VAL A 432 18.17 21.63 11.90
CA VAL A 432 18.92 22.51 11.00
C VAL A 432 18.70 22.09 9.53
N LEU A 433 18.80 20.80 9.22
CA LEU A 433 18.53 20.26 7.89
C LEU A 433 17.07 20.46 7.48
N VAL A 434 16.11 20.20 8.37
CA VAL A 434 14.68 20.43 8.14
C VAL A 434 14.41 21.88 7.78
N VAL A 435 14.89 22.82 8.58
CA VAL A 435 14.76 24.27 8.31
C VAL A 435 15.43 24.64 6.99
N THR A 436 16.63 24.11 6.73
CA THR A 436 17.37 24.34 5.48
C THR A 436 16.58 23.87 4.26
N TYR A 437 16.02 22.66 4.29
CA TYR A 437 15.20 22.14 3.19
C TYR A 437 13.88 22.89 3.04
N VAL A 438 13.25 23.34 4.13
CA VAL A 438 12.06 24.20 4.07
C VAL A 438 12.41 25.54 3.42
N VAL A 439 13.50 26.18 3.83
CA VAL A 439 13.99 27.44 3.24
C VAL A 439 14.30 27.26 1.76
N PHE A 440 15.01 26.20 1.37
CA PHE A 440 15.26 25.90 -0.05
C PHE A 440 13.97 25.64 -0.84
N THR A 441 12.99 24.94 -0.25
CA THR A 441 11.69 24.71 -0.88
C THR A 441 10.95 26.04 -1.11
N VAL A 442 10.96 26.93 -0.12
CA VAL A 442 10.32 28.26 -0.19
C VAL A 442 11.05 29.16 -1.19
N ILE A 443 12.38 29.22 -1.17
CA ILE A 443 13.19 29.98 -2.12
C ILE A 443 12.92 29.48 -3.54
N ALA A 444 12.98 28.18 -3.78
CA ALA A 444 12.70 27.60 -5.10
C ALA A 444 11.27 27.88 -5.58
N ALA A 445 10.28 27.80 -4.69
CA ALA A 445 8.89 28.12 -5.01
C ALA A 445 8.67 29.62 -5.26
N SER A 446 9.42 30.49 -4.59
CA SER A 446 9.37 31.95 -4.77
C SER A 446 10.14 32.44 -6.00
N ALA A 447 11.27 31.82 -6.33
CA ALA A 447 12.06 32.13 -7.52
C ALA A 447 11.27 31.82 -8.81
N GLY A 448 10.42 30.78 -8.79
CA GLY A 448 9.46 30.51 -9.87
C GLY A 448 8.38 31.59 -10.06
N LYS A 449 8.18 32.49 -9.09
CA LYS A 449 7.28 33.66 -9.16
C LYS A 449 7.97 34.97 -9.57
N TYR A 450 9.30 35.05 -9.48
CA TYR A 450 10.11 36.24 -9.80
C TYR A 450 10.96 36.06 -11.07
N GLY A 451 10.60 35.12 -11.95
CA GLY A 451 11.08 35.14 -13.33
C GLY A 451 10.62 36.45 -14.00
N PRO A 452 11.46 37.11 -14.83
CA PRO A 452 11.13 38.43 -15.36
C PRO A 452 9.78 38.39 -16.07
N ASN A 453 8.93 39.37 -15.77
CA ASN A 453 7.69 39.60 -16.52
C ASN A 453 8.05 39.76 -18.01
N PRO A 454 7.33 39.12 -18.93
CA PRO A 454 7.63 39.15 -20.37
C PRO A 454 7.31 40.50 -21.04
N THR A 455 7.32 41.60 -20.30
CA THR A 455 6.87 42.94 -20.75
C THR A 455 7.97 43.99 -20.76
N ASP A 456 9.24 43.64 -20.52
CA ASP A 456 10.36 44.58 -20.62
C ASP A 456 11.13 44.34 -21.92
N GLU A 457 10.67 45.00 -23.00
CA GLU A 457 11.24 44.90 -24.37
C GLU A 457 12.60 45.59 -24.53
N SER A 458 13.23 46.07 -23.46
CA SER A 458 14.42 46.93 -23.55
C SER A 458 15.76 46.24 -23.27
N VAL A 459 15.79 44.93 -22.99
CA VAL A 459 17.04 44.18 -22.76
C VAL A 459 17.12 42.95 -23.66
N PRO A 460 18.07 42.89 -24.61
CA PRO A 460 18.28 41.72 -25.46
C PRO A 460 18.55 40.48 -24.59
N HIS A 461 17.80 39.41 -24.85
CA HIS A 461 17.79 38.15 -24.10
C HIS A 461 19.14 37.38 -24.10
N ASP A 462 20.17 37.89 -24.78
CA ASP A 462 21.46 37.22 -24.91
C ASP A 462 22.52 37.66 -23.89
N HIS A 463 22.30 38.72 -23.09
CA HIS A 463 23.43 39.35 -22.37
C HIS A 463 23.62 38.96 -20.89
N TRP A 464 22.74 38.13 -20.30
CA TRP A 464 22.90 37.68 -18.90
C TRP A 464 23.41 36.25 -18.73
N ILE A 465 23.50 35.46 -19.81
CA ILE A 465 24.08 34.10 -19.75
C ILE A 465 25.61 34.13 -19.93
N ASP A 466 26.18 35.22 -20.44
CA ASP A 466 27.60 35.29 -20.82
C ASP A 466 28.57 35.86 -19.78
N LYS A 467 28.12 36.24 -18.58
CA LYS A 467 29.02 36.75 -17.51
C LYS A 467 28.98 35.97 -16.20
N ALA A 468 28.68 34.68 -16.27
CA ALA A 468 29.16 33.70 -15.29
C ALA A 468 30.20 32.78 -15.95
N SER A 469 31.27 33.39 -16.44
CA SER A 469 32.41 32.69 -17.05
C SER A 469 33.27 32.00 -15.99
N ILE A 470 32.84 30.84 -15.50
CA ILE A 470 33.74 29.77 -15.07
C ILE A 470 33.10 28.43 -15.48
N LEU A 471 33.47 27.95 -16.69
CA LEU A 471 33.18 26.64 -17.33
C LEU A 471 31.93 26.54 -18.27
N SER A 472 32.15 25.94 -19.44
CA SER A 472 31.41 26.06 -20.70
C SER A 472 30.02 25.37 -20.78
N LEU A 473 29.15 25.93 -21.63
CA LEU A 473 27.72 25.62 -21.77
C LEU A 473 27.39 24.23 -22.40
N GLU A 474 28.30 23.62 -23.17
CA GLU A 474 28.09 22.24 -23.68
C GLU A 474 28.28 21.19 -22.59
N ALA A 475 29.23 21.40 -21.67
CA ALA A 475 29.38 20.60 -20.47
C ALA A 475 28.13 20.72 -19.58
N LEU A 476 27.47 21.89 -19.57
CA LEU A 476 26.26 22.15 -18.77
C LEU A 476 25.00 21.46 -19.33
N LYS A 477 24.84 21.24 -20.64
CA LYS A 477 23.69 20.50 -21.20
C LYS A 477 23.78 19.00 -20.96
N VAL A 478 24.99 18.44 -21.04
CA VAL A 478 25.28 17.04 -20.66
C VAL A 478 25.24 16.87 -19.14
N ASN A 479 25.78 17.82 -18.37
CA ASN A 479 25.64 17.87 -16.91
C ASN A 479 24.19 18.03 -16.48
N ALA A 480 23.37 18.88 -17.11
CA ALA A 480 21.97 19.07 -16.74
C ALA A 480 21.15 17.79 -16.91
N PHE A 481 21.42 17.00 -17.95
CA PHE A 481 20.79 15.69 -18.15
C PHE A 481 21.28 14.67 -17.11
N GLY A 482 22.58 14.66 -16.79
CA GLY A 482 23.15 13.88 -15.67
C GLY A 482 22.58 14.26 -14.30
N HIS A 483 22.43 15.55 -14.03
CA HIS A 483 21.86 16.12 -12.80
C HIS A 483 20.34 15.92 -12.69
N SER A 484 19.63 15.68 -13.81
CA SER A 484 18.18 15.38 -13.82
C SER A 484 17.89 13.88 -13.68
N ILE A 485 18.78 13.01 -14.21
CA ILE A 485 18.66 11.56 -14.06
C ILE A 485 18.90 11.14 -12.61
N GLN A 486 19.91 11.71 -11.95
CA GLN A 486 20.27 11.35 -10.58
C GLN A 486 19.06 11.39 -9.61
N PRO A 487 18.25 12.46 -9.54
CA PRO A 487 17.13 12.53 -8.60
C PRO A 487 15.97 11.60 -8.97
N ILE A 488 15.73 11.36 -10.26
CA ILE A 488 14.73 10.38 -10.73
C ILE A 488 15.14 8.96 -10.33
N VAL A 489 16.43 8.62 -10.50
CA VAL A 489 16.96 7.33 -10.09
C VAL A 489 16.95 7.21 -8.57
N ILE A 490 17.27 8.27 -7.82
CA ILE A 490 17.14 8.29 -6.35
C ILE A 490 15.70 7.98 -5.96
N VAL A 491 14.70 8.66 -6.53
CA VAL A 491 13.28 8.45 -6.21
C VAL A 491 12.83 7.03 -6.56
N MET A 492 13.25 6.47 -7.69
CA MET A 492 12.90 5.10 -8.07
C MET A 492 13.59 4.06 -7.16
N VAL A 493 14.90 4.20 -6.96
CA VAL A 493 15.68 3.27 -6.14
C VAL A 493 15.18 3.31 -4.70
N GLU A 494 15.09 4.49 -4.10
CA GLU A 494 14.57 4.66 -2.75
C GLU A 494 13.10 4.24 -2.66
N GLY A 495 12.26 4.56 -3.64
CA GLY A 495 10.83 4.20 -3.64
C GLY A 495 10.56 2.70 -3.53
N TYR A 496 11.49 1.87 -4.02
CA TYR A 496 11.38 0.41 -3.93
C TYR A 496 12.28 -0.24 -2.87
N ARG A 497 13.04 0.52 -2.09
CA ARG A 497 13.79 -0.03 -0.96
C ARG A 497 12.84 -0.51 0.13
N GLY A 498 13.19 -1.65 0.75
CA GLY A 498 12.44 -2.22 1.87
C GLY A 498 12.23 -1.26 3.05
N ARG A 499 13.12 -0.28 3.27
CA ARG A 499 12.96 0.76 4.31
C ARG A 499 11.84 1.76 4.07
N ASN A 500 11.48 2.03 2.81
CA ASN A 500 10.49 3.04 2.45
C ASN A 500 9.08 2.46 2.23
N LYS A 501 8.91 1.13 2.32
CA LYS A 501 7.58 0.49 2.26
C LYS A 501 6.65 1.09 3.32
N LEU A 502 5.41 1.44 2.92
CA LEU A 502 4.39 2.11 3.75
C LEU A 502 4.73 3.54 4.20
N THR A 503 5.71 4.19 3.56
CA THR A 503 6.01 5.62 3.78
C THR A 503 5.71 6.43 2.52
N PRO A 504 5.55 7.76 2.60
CA PRO A 504 5.43 8.62 1.43
C PRO A 504 6.61 8.50 0.47
N LEU A 505 7.82 8.17 0.97
CA LEU A 505 9.02 7.95 0.15
C LEU A 505 8.89 6.69 -0.72
N GLY A 506 8.08 5.72 -0.30
CA GLY A 506 7.77 4.48 -1.03
C GLY A 506 6.77 4.66 -2.17
N LEU A 507 6.40 5.90 -2.51
CA LEU A 507 5.48 6.25 -3.59
C LEU A 507 6.23 7.00 -4.69
N PRO A 508 7.07 6.32 -5.50
CA PRO A 508 7.86 6.98 -6.54
C PRO A 508 7.00 7.75 -7.54
N ALA A 509 5.79 7.27 -7.85
CA ALA A 509 4.84 7.97 -8.72
C ALA A 509 4.44 9.36 -8.19
N LEU A 510 4.24 9.51 -6.87
CA LEU A 510 3.88 10.78 -6.26
C LEU A 510 5.02 11.80 -6.37
N TRP A 511 6.24 11.37 -6.13
CA TRP A 511 7.42 12.24 -6.22
C TRP A 511 7.79 12.58 -7.66
N LEU A 512 7.64 11.64 -8.61
CA LEU A 512 7.82 11.92 -10.03
C LEU A 512 6.76 12.91 -10.54
N MET A 513 5.52 12.80 -10.07
CA MET A 513 4.46 13.78 -10.36
C MET A 513 4.81 15.16 -9.78
N LEU A 514 5.29 15.23 -8.54
CA LEU A 514 5.73 16.50 -7.92
C LEU A 514 6.90 17.14 -8.67
N ILE A 515 7.90 16.37 -9.10
CA ILE A 515 9.02 16.85 -9.92
C ILE A 515 8.49 17.43 -11.23
N GLN A 516 7.51 16.78 -11.86
CA GLN A 516 6.94 17.23 -13.13
C GLN A 516 6.09 18.50 -12.98
N CYS A 517 5.32 18.63 -11.89
CA CYS A 517 4.41 19.75 -11.67
C CYS A 517 5.08 20.99 -11.07
N ALA A 518 6.00 20.81 -10.11
CA ALA A 518 6.62 21.91 -9.36
C ALA A 518 8.10 22.13 -9.72
N GLY A 519 8.64 21.31 -10.62
CA GLY A 519 10.06 21.30 -10.95
C GLY A 519 10.91 20.57 -9.91
N ILE A 520 12.07 20.10 -10.34
CA ILE A 520 13.01 19.37 -9.50
C ILE A 520 13.52 20.21 -8.32
N GLY A 521 13.62 21.53 -8.51
CA GLY A 521 14.09 22.48 -7.50
C GLY A 521 13.14 22.63 -6.31
N VAL A 522 11.84 22.38 -6.46
CA VAL A 522 10.87 22.36 -5.35
C VAL A 522 10.68 20.94 -4.82
N ALA A 523 10.61 19.96 -5.72
CA ALA A 523 10.31 18.58 -5.34
C ALA A 523 11.44 17.89 -4.59
N MET A 524 12.72 18.16 -4.91
CA MET A 524 13.85 17.50 -4.24
C MET A 524 14.11 17.99 -2.83
N PRO A 525 14.12 19.31 -2.54
CA PRO A 525 14.18 19.78 -1.16
C PRO A 525 13.04 19.22 -0.30
N LEU A 526 11.83 19.12 -0.86
CA LEU A 526 10.69 18.48 -0.18
C LEU A 526 10.89 16.97 0.02
N TYR A 527 11.46 16.27 -0.98
CA TYR A 527 11.83 14.85 -0.87
C TYR A 527 12.86 14.64 0.24
N TYR A 528 13.92 15.46 0.29
CA TYR A 528 14.95 15.40 1.31
C TYR A 528 14.44 15.82 2.69
N LEU A 529 13.48 16.74 2.76
CA LEU A 529 12.77 17.07 3.99
C LEU A 529 12.05 15.83 4.55
N VAL A 530 11.22 15.18 3.73
CA VAL A 530 10.49 13.97 4.14
C VAL A 530 11.46 12.83 4.45
N TYR A 531 12.53 12.67 3.67
CA TYR A 531 13.60 11.72 3.96
C TYR A 531 14.25 12.00 5.30
N THR A 532 14.59 13.25 5.62
CA THR A 532 15.25 13.64 6.87
C THR A 532 14.37 13.36 8.10
N LEU A 533 13.05 13.54 7.97
CA LEU A 533 12.09 13.26 9.03
C LEU A 533 11.90 11.76 9.29
N ILE A 534 11.90 10.93 8.23
CA ILE A 534 11.59 9.50 8.35
C ILE A 534 12.84 8.64 8.56
N SER A 535 13.99 9.04 8.01
CA SER A 535 15.22 8.23 8.01
C SER A 535 16.05 8.29 9.30
N ASP A 536 15.65 9.09 10.29
CA ASP A 536 16.34 9.15 11.59
C ASP A 536 16.08 7.91 12.47
N VAL A 537 15.25 6.99 11.99
CA VAL A 537 14.91 5.75 12.69
C VAL A 537 15.97 4.67 12.41
N GLU A 538 16.43 3.96 13.45
CA GLU A 538 17.48 2.91 13.39
C GLU A 538 17.25 1.83 12.31
N PHE A 539 15.99 1.52 11.99
CA PHE A 539 15.61 0.59 10.91
C PHE A 539 16.11 0.99 9.50
N TYR A 540 16.33 2.28 9.25
CA TYR A 540 16.79 2.78 7.94
C TYR A 540 18.24 2.39 7.61
N TRP A 541 18.99 2.00 8.63
CA TRP A 541 20.43 1.80 8.58
C TRP A 541 20.78 0.36 8.23
N TRP A 542 19.84 -0.57 8.30
CA TRP A 542 20.10 -2.00 8.15
C TRP A 542 20.36 -2.44 6.70
N PRO A 543 21.31 -3.37 6.46
CA PRO A 543 21.65 -3.86 5.13
C PRO A 543 20.45 -4.43 4.36
N LEU A 544 19.64 -5.28 5.01
CA LEU A 544 18.47 -5.93 4.40
C LEU A 544 17.41 -4.94 3.90
N ARG A 545 17.24 -3.83 4.61
CA ARG A 545 16.29 -2.77 4.26
C ARG A 545 16.82 -1.83 3.16
N ARG A 546 18.13 -1.91 2.86
CA ARG A 546 18.79 -1.19 1.76
C ARG A 546 18.68 -1.95 0.45
N PHE A 547 18.38 -3.24 0.43
CA PHE A 547 18.27 -3.97 -0.84
C PHE A 547 17.15 -3.42 -1.71
N VAL A 548 17.44 -3.43 -3.00
CA VAL A 548 16.53 -3.02 -4.08
C VAL A 548 16.27 -4.29 -4.89
N PRO A 549 15.01 -4.63 -5.19
CA PRO A 549 14.73 -5.82 -5.99
C PRO A 549 15.50 -5.79 -7.31
N LEU A 550 16.11 -6.92 -7.67
CA LEU A 550 17.10 -7.03 -8.76
C LEU A 550 16.61 -6.45 -10.08
N ARG A 551 15.30 -6.58 -10.36
CA ARG A 551 14.63 -5.99 -11.53
C ARG A 551 14.85 -4.47 -11.60
N TYR A 552 14.63 -3.74 -10.52
CA TYR A 552 14.77 -2.28 -10.50
C TYR A 552 16.23 -1.86 -10.52
N ALA A 553 17.10 -2.58 -9.81
CA ALA A 553 18.54 -2.34 -9.84
C ALA A 553 19.11 -2.53 -11.24
N ARG A 554 18.70 -3.58 -11.98
CA ARG A 554 19.12 -3.83 -13.36
C ARG A 554 18.69 -2.70 -14.30
N HIS A 555 17.46 -2.20 -14.15
CA HIS A 555 16.99 -1.07 -14.95
C HIS A 555 17.74 0.23 -14.61
N ALA A 556 17.99 0.53 -13.33
CA ALA A 556 18.76 1.69 -12.92
C ALA A 556 20.22 1.64 -13.41
N LEU A 557 20.86 0.47 -13.30
CA LEU A 557 22.23 0.25 -13.79
C LEU A 557 22.31 0.35 -15.32
N SER A 558 21.34 -0.18 -16.07
CA SER A 558 21.30 -0.01 -17.53
C SER A 558 21.15 1.45 -17.96
N ALA A 559 20.43 2.26 -17.17
CA ALA A 559 20.30 3.69 -17.43
C ALA A 559 21.62 4.45 -17.16
N PHE A 560 22.34 4.09 -16.09
CA PHE A 560 23.66 4.65 -15.77
C PHE A 560 24.75 4.19 -16.75
N SER A 561 24.74 2.93 -17.18
CA SER A 561 25.71 2.43 -18.16
C SER A 561 25.51 3.08 -19.51
N GLN A 562 24.25 3.34 -19.91
CA GLN A 562 23.96 4.11 -21.12
C GLN A 562 24.42 5.57 -21.01
N SER A 563 24.38 6.20 -19.83
CA SER A 563 24.88 7.57 -19.65
C SER A 563 26.41 7.63 -19.65
N GLN A 564 27.11 6.68 -19.02
CA GLN A 564 28.58 6.62 -19.06
C GLN A 564 29.12 6.27 -20.45
N ASN A 565 28.47 5.34 -21.17
CA ASN A 565 28.86 5.01 -22.54
C ASN A 565 28.68 6.22 -23.49
N MET A 566 27.70 7.10 -23.24
CA MET A 566 27.57 8.38 -23.95
C MET A 566 28.72 9.35 -23.64
N GLU A 567 29.20 9.39 -22.39
CA GLU A 567 30.35 10.21 -21.96
C GLU A 567 31.68 9.71 -22.55
N GLU A 568 31.85 8.39 -22.66
CA GLU A 568 33.04 7.75 -23.22
C GLU A 568 33.05 7.79 -24.75
N HIS A 569 31.87 7.70 -25.40
CA HIS A 569 31.72 7.92 -26.84
C HIS A 569 31.93 9.39 -27.25
N ALA A 570 31.66 10.35 -26.36
CA ALA A 570 31.93 11.78 -26.63
C ALA A 570 33.42 12.14 -26.60
N ARG A 571 34.31 11.30 -26.04
CA ARG A 571 35.76 11.56 -25.94
C ARG A 571 36.61 10.88 -27.01
N ARG A 572 36.06 10.02 -27.87
CA ARG A 572 36.83 9.35 -28.93
C ARG A 572 36.66 10.08 -30.27
N PRO A 573 37.75 10.37 -31.01
CA PRO A 573 37.64 10.85 -32.38
C PRO A 573 36.99 9.76 -33.25
N SER A 574 36.06 10.21 -34.07
CA SER A 574 35.14 9.42 -34.89
C SER A 574 35.85 8.46 -35.86
N SER A 575 35.71 7.14 -35.64
CA SER A 575 35.75 6.13 -36.71
C SER A 575 35.19 4.78 -36.23
N MET A 576 33.87 4.62 -36.28
CA MET A 576 33.12 3.42 -36.69
C MET A 576 31.64 3.54 -36.23
N PRO A 577 30.65 3.17 -37.07
CA PRO A 577 29.25 3.37 -36.75
C PRO A 577 28.74 2.22 -35.87
N VAL A 578 28.55 2.48 -34.58
CA VAL A 578 27.78 1.60 -33.69
C VAL A 578 26.30 2.01 -33.79
N GLN A 579 25.43 1.08 -34.17
CA GLN A 579 23.98 1.31 -34.26
C GLN A 579 23.40 1.65 -32.87
N PRO A 580 22.61 2.74 -32.74
CA PRO A 580 22.02 3.12 -31.47
C PRO A 580 20.80 2.27 -31.12
N VAL A 581 20.78 1.68 -29.92
CA VAL A 581 19.57 1.11 -29.32
C VAL A 581 18.55 2.25 -29.14
N SER A 582 17.45 2.17 -29.90
CA SER A 582 16.54 3.30 -30.10
C SER A 582 15.83 3.73 -28.80
N ARG A 583 16.08 4.98 -28.39
CA ARG A 583 15.38 5.70 -27.30
C ARG A 583 13.95 6.14 -27.67
N LYS A 584 13.38 5.61 -28.77
CA LYS A 584 12.22 6.20 -29.47
C LYS A 584 10.84 5.66 -29.05
N ARG A 585 10.73 4.64 -28.18
CA ARG A 585 9.44 3.93 -27.98
C ARG A 585 8.51 4.42 -26.86
N VAL A 586 8.96 5.28 -25.93
CA VAL A 586 8.11 5.76 -24.80
C VAL A 586 7.29 7.03 -25.15
N ALA A 587 7.85 7.92 -25.97
CA ALA A 587 7.20 9.19 -26.35
C ALA A 587 5.83 9.03 -27.06
N PRO A 588 5.62 8.03 -27.94
CA PRO A 588 4.34 7.84 -28.61
C PRO A 588 3.19 7.50 -27.67
N VAL A 589 3.45 6.66 -26.65
CA VAL A 589 2.41 6.21 -25.69
C VAL A 589 1.94 7.38 -24.84
N ILE A 590 2.88 8.17 -24.30
CA ILE A 590 2.56 9.37 -23.52
C ILE A 590 1.75 10.35 -24.37
N SER A 591 2.14 10.54 -25.63
CA SER A 591 1.42 11.43 -26.56
C SER A 591 -0.02 10.98 -26.78
N VAL A 592 -0.29 9.68 -26.93
CA VAL A 592 -1.66 9.15 -27.02
C VAL A 592 -2.43 9.35 -25.71
N LEU A 593 -1.82 9.11 -24.55
CA LEU A 593 -2.48 9.26 -23.25
C LEU A 593 -2.85 10.73 -22.97
N THR A 594 -1.95 11.67 -23.28
CA THR A 594 -2.20 13.12 -23.19
C THR A 594 -3.31 13.55 -24.14
N LEU A 595 -3.30 13.04 -25.37
CA LEU A 595 -4.37 13.27 -26.34
C LEU A 595 -5.73 12.78 -25.81
N CYS A 596 -5.79 11.55 -25.26
CA CYS A 596 -7.00 11.01 -24.66
C CYS A 596 -7.50 11.84 -23.47
N LEU A 597 -6.59 12.32 -22.62
CA LEU A 597 -6.94 13.13 -21.46
C LEU A 597 -7.61 14.45 -21.87
N PHE A 598 -6.98 15.22 -22.76
CA PHE A 598 -7.49 16.52 -23.16
C PHE A 598 -8.80 16.43 -23.94
N VAL A 599 -8.92 15.48 -24.87
CA VAL A 599 -10.14 15.29 -25.67
C VAL A 599 -11.33 14.89 -24.78
N ASN A 600 -11.14 13.91 -23.88
CA ASN A 600 -12.21 13.46 -23.00
C ASN A 600 -12.61 14.53 -21.96
N LEU A 601 -11.63 15.26 -21.41
CA LEU A 601 -11.89 16.34 -20.45
C LEU A 601 -12.63 17.51 -21.12
N SER A 602 -12.24 17.88 -22.35
CA SER A 602 -12.95 18.88 -23.14
C SER A 602 -14.40 18.49 -23.40
N MET A 603 -14.69 17.22 -23.67
CA MET A 603 -16.07 16.76 -23.88
C MET A 603 -16.91 16.88 -22.61
N SER A 604 -16.31 16.59 -21.45
CA SER A 604 -16.97 16.74 -20.14
C SER A 604 -17.34 18.21 -19.85
N LEU A 605 -16.49 19.16 -20.28
CA LEU A 605 -16.73 20.60 -20.18
C LEU A 605 -17.77 21.14 -21.18
N TYR A 606 -18.18 20.33 -22.16
CA TYR A 606 -19.26 20.68 -23.08
C TYR A 606 -20.61 20.16 -22.58
N GLN A 607 -20.71 18.87 -22.25
CA GLN A 607 -21.98 18.16 -22.03
C GLN A 607 -22.85 18.74 -20.90
N LEU A 608 -22.26 19.12 -19.76
CA LEU A 608 -23.02 19.67 -18.64
C LEU A 608 -23.36 21.16 -18.86
N PRO A 609 -22.40 22.03 -19.22
CA PRO A 609 -22.66 23.46 -19.42
C PRO A 609 -23.56 23.76 -20.62
N SER A 610 -23.53 22.95 -21.69
CA SER A 610 -24.46 23.11 -22.83
C SER A 610 -25.91 23.01 -22.39
N ASN A 611 -26.21 22.13 -21.43
CA ASN A 611 -27.57 21.95 -20.91
C ASN A 611 -28.05 23.21 -20.20
N ARG A 612 -27.19 23.79 -19.36
CA ARG A 612 -27.49 25.04 -18.66
C ARG A 612 -27.61 26.23 -19.62
N LEU A 613 -26.78 26.26 -20.67
CA LEU A 613 -26.82 27.31 -21.69
C LEU A 613 -28.15 27.30 -22.46
N ILE A 614 -28.56 26.12 -22.94
CA ILE A 614 -29.83 25.96 -23.67
C ILE A 614 -31.01 26.30 -22.77
N GLU A 615 -31.01 25.81 -21.54
CA GLU A 615 -32.06 26.11 -20.56
C GLU A 615 -32.17 27.62 -20.32
N ARG A 616 -31.04 28.31 -20.07
CA ARG A 616 -31.04 29.75 -19.82
C ARG A 616 -31.65 30.53 -20.99
N ARG A 617 -31.30 30.18 -22.24
CA ARG A 617 -31.83 30.86 -23.44
C ARG A 617 -33.33 30.60 -23.62
N LEU A 618 -33.77 29.34 -23.52
CA LEU A 618 -35.20 29.00 -23.58
C LEU A 618 -36.01 29.69 -22.48
N CYS A 619 -35.44 29.82 -21.29
CA CYS A 619 -36.07 30.48 -20.16
C CYS A 619 -36.26 31.98 -20.39
N ILE A 620 -35.23 32.66 -20.88
CA ILE A 620 -35.31 34.07 -21.27
C ILE A 620 -36.36 34.27 -22.37
N ASP A 621 -36.33 33.44 -23.42
CA ASP A 621 -37.29 33.51 -24.54
C ASP A 621 -38.74 33.28 -24.07
N TYR A 622 -38.96 32.37 -23.10
CA TYR A 622 -40.27 32.10 -22.51
C TYR A 622 -40.81 33.29 -21.69
N TYR A 623 -39.98 33.88 -20.82
CA TYR A 623 -40.41 35.01 -19.98
C TYR A 623 -40.56 36.31 -20.76
N HIS A 624 -39.82 36.50 -21.85
CA HIS A 624 -40.07 37.61 -22.78
C HIS A 624 -41.48 37.56 -23.39
N GLN A 625 -42.04 36.37 -23.61
CA GLN A 625 -43.36 36.21 -24.23
C GLN A 625 -44.50 36.17 -23.21
N ASN A 626 -44.28 35.60 -22.02
CA ASN A 626 -45.36 35.33 -21.06
C ASN A 626 -45.41 36.28 -19.85
N ASP A 627 -44.25 36.65 -19.27
CA ASP A 627 -44.19 37.53 -18.08
C ASP A 627 -42.81 38.23 -17.98
N PRO A 628 -42.65 39.41 -18.60
CA PRO A 628 -41.38 40.14 -18.60
C PRO A 628 -40.93 40.64 -17.21
N SER A 629 -41.81 40.63 -16.20
CA SER A 629 -41.49 41.15 -14.86
C SER A 629 -40.49 40.29 -14.08
N GLN A 630 -40.33 39.03 -14.48
CA GLN A 630 -39.41 38.07 -13.87
C GLN A 630 -37.96 38.20 -14.37
N ILE A 631 -37.71 39.07 -15.36
CA ILE A 631 -36.38 39.32 -15.92
C ILE A 631 -35.70 40.41 -15.08
N GLN A 632 -34.53 40.09 -14.53
CA GLN A 632 -33.75 41.04 -13.74
C GLN A 632 -33.18 42.17 -14.61
N PRO A 633 -32.78 43.32 -14.03
CA PRO A 633 -32.22 44.46 -14.78
C PRO A 633 -30.96 44.15 -15.58
N ASP A 634 -30.26 43.07 -15.22
CA ASP A 634 -29.08 42.55 -15.92
C ASP A 634 -29.42 41.61 -17.09
N GLY A 635 -30.70 41.40 -17.38
CA GLY A 635 -31.19 40.48 -18.41
C GLY A 635 -31.15 39.00 -18.01
N SER A 636 -30.95 38.69 -16.72
CA SER A 636 -30.92 37.31 -16.23
C SER A 636 -32.25 36.88 -15.57
N VAL A 637 -32.50 35.57 -15.55
CA VAL A 637 -33.63 34.94 -14.86
C VAL A 637 -33.08 33.93 -13.85
N ASP A 638 -33.64 33.88 -12.64
CA ASP A 638 -33.20 32.90 -11.63
C ASP A 638 -33.41 31.47 -12.15
N GLU A 639 -32.40 30.62 -11.98
CA GLU A 639 -32.37 29.25 -12.47
C GLU A 639 -33.56 28.42 -11.97
N LYS A 640 -34.07 28.71 -10.76
CA LYS A 640 -35.22 27.99 -10.21
C LYS A 640 -36.51 28.25 -10.98
N LEU A 641 -36.65 29.42 -11.58
CA LEU A 641 -37.82 29.80 -12.40
C LEU A 641 -37.79 29.10 -13.77
N CYS A 642 -36.61 28.69 -14.23
CA CYS A 642 -36.43 28.00 -15.51
C CYS A 642 -36.87 26.51 -15.50
N LYS A 643 -37.18 25.93 -14.33
CA LYS A 643 -37.55 24.51 -14.16
C LYS A 643 -39.02 24.20 -14.46
N ILE A 644 -39.64 24.95 -15.36
CA ILE A 644 -41.02 24.70 -15.82
C ILE A 644 -41.04 23.65 -16.94
N ARG A 645 -42.18 22.97 -17.11
CA ARG A 645 -42.27 21.77 -17.96
C ARG A 645 -42.08 22.09 -19.44
N GLU A 646 -42.51 23.27 -19.87
CA GLU A 646 -42.40 23.75 -21.25
C GLU A 646 -40.93 23.91 -21.65
N ILE A 647 -40.13 24.59 -20.82
CA ILE A 647 -38.69 24.79 -21.04
C ILE A 647 -37.95 23.46 -21.02
N GLU A 648 -38.21 22.61 -20.01
CA GLU A 648 -37.54 21.31 -19.87
C GLU A 648 -37.88 20.36 -21.05
N LYS A 649 -39.09 20.47 -21.62
CA LYS A 649 -39.49 19.69 -22.80
C LYS A 649 -38.72 20.12 -24.05
N ASP A 650 -38.60 21.43 -24.28
CA ASP A 650 -37.84 21.97 -25.41
C ASP A 650 -36.34 21.70 -25.25
N LEU A 651 -35.82 21.81 -24.02
CA LEU A 651 -34.44 21.44 -23.67
C LEU A 651 -34.15 19.97 -24.02
N GLY A 652 -35.00 19.07 -23.53
CA GLY A 652 -34.87 17.63 -23.76
C GLY A 652 -34.98 17.25 -25.25
N TRP A 653 -35.85 17.94 -26.01
CA TRP A 653 -35.95 17.74 -27.45
C TRP A 653 -34.67 18.18 -28.18
N ILE A 654 -34.18 19.40 -27.92
CA ILE A 654 -32.97 19.94 -28.56
C ILE A 654 -31.77 19.02 -28.28
N GLN A 655 -31.58 18.60 -27.04
CA GLN A 655 -30.48 17.70 -26.67
C GLN A 655 -30.62 16.31 -27.30
N GLY A 656 -31.83 15.77 -27.34
CA GLY A 656 -32.09 14.50 -28.03
C GLY A 656 -31.68 14.54 -29.50
N VAL A 657 -32.04 15.61 -30.20
CA VAL A 657 -31.64 15.83 -31.60
C VAL A 657 -30.13 16.01 -31.73
N MET A 658 -29.52 16.83 -30.87
CA MET A 658 -28.07 17.06 -30.89
C MET A 658 -27.26 15.77 -30.70
N GLU A 659 -27.64 14.96 -29.71
CA GLU A 659 -26.98 13.70 -29.42
C GLU A 659 -27.18 12.69 -30.56
N THR A 660 -28.38 12.64 -31.14
CA THR A 660 -28.68 11.75 -32.27
C THR A 660 -27.85 12.13 -33.50
N LEU A 661 -27.75 13.42 -33.82
CA LEU A 661 -26.93 13.91 -34.93
C LEU A 661 -25.44 13.61 -34.71
N TRP A 662 -24.94 13.78 -33.49
CA TRP A 662 -23.56 13.45 -33.12
C TRP A 662 -23.26 11.96 -33.35
N VAL A 663 -24.07 11.07 -32.77
CA VAL A 663 -23.85 9.61 -32.86
C VAL A 663 -24.07 9.11 -34.28
N ALA A 664 -25.05 9.65 -35.02
CA ALA A 664 -25.30 9.27 -36.41
C ALA A 664 -24.16 9.69 -37.34
N GLY A 665 -23.67 10.94 -37.23
CA GLY A 665 -22.56 11.45 -38.03
C GLY A 665 -21.27 10.66 -37.78
N ASP A 666 -20.96 10.38 -36.52
CA ASP A 666 -19.83 9.57 -36.12
C ASP A 666 -19.95 8.13 -36.65
N PHE A 667 -21.10 7.46 -36.47
CA PHE A 667 -21.32 6.09 -36.94
C PHE A 667 -21.18 5.95 -38.47
N ILE A 668 -21.79 6.86 -39.24
CA ILE A 668 -21.73 6.85 -40.71
C ILE A 668 -20.27 6.99 -41.20
N MET A 669 -19.50 7.86 -40.53
CA MET A 669 -18.14 8.20 -40.96
C MET A 669 -17.04 7.36 -40.31
N THR A 670 -17.35 6.52 -39.33
CA THR A 670 -16.37 5.61 -38.69
C THR A 670 -15.60 4.76 -39.70
N ILE A 671 -16.30 4.10 -40.63
CA ILE A 671 -15.64 3.23 -41.62
C ILE A 671 -14.89 4.07 -42.68
N PRO A 672 -15.52 5.07 -43.34
CA PRO A 672 -14.82 5.91 -44.33
C PRO A 672 -13.59 6.64 -43.80
N LEU A 673 -13.68 7.26 -42.62
CA LEU A 673 -12.57 8.03 -42.03
C LEU A 673 -11.44 7.13 -41.52
N SER A 674 -11.77 5.92 -41.05
CA SER A 674 -10.74 4.93 -40.69
C SER A 674 -9.91 4.52 -41.92
N PHE A 675 -10.56 4.37 -43.09
CA PHE A 675 -9.85 4.10 -44.35
C PHE A 675 -9.04 5.31 -44.85
N LEU A 676 -9.62 6.51 -44.81
CA LEU A 676 -8.89 7.74 -45.15
C LEU A 676 -7.70 7.97 -44.22
N ALA A 677 -7.73 7.48 -42.97
CA ALA A 677 -6.61 7.54 -42.05
C ALA A 677 -5.42 6.66 -42.50
N GLU A 678 -5.67 5.60 -43.26
CA GLU A 678 -4.60 4.77 -43.86
C GLU A 678 -3.99 5.48 -45.07
N LYS A 679 -4.83 6.09 -45.91
CA LYS A 679 -4.37 6.78 -47.14
C LYS A 679 -3.69 8.13 -46.87
N TRP A 680 -4.26 8.94 -45.98
CA TRP A 680 -3.80 10.31 -45.69
C TRP A 680 -3.04 10.43 -44.37
N GLY A 681 -2.90 9.32 -43.64
CA GLY A 681 -2.22 9.27 -42.34
C GLY A 681 -3.13 9.61 -41.16
N ARG A 682 -2.99 8.83 -40.08
CA ARG A 682 -3.83 8.93 -38.87
C ARG A 682 -3.79 10.30 -38.19
N ARG A 683 -2.67 11.02 -38.28
CA ARG A 683 -2.52 12.37 -37.72
C ARG A 683 -3.48 13.38 -38.35
N VAL A 684 -3.76 13.26 -39.66
CA VAL A 684 -4.66 14.19 -40.38
C VAL A 684 -6.09 14.02 -39.90
N ILE A 685 -6.56 12.77 -39.80
CA ILE A 685 -7.92 12.48 -39.35
C ILE A 685 -8.10 12.84 -37.86
N LEU A 686 -7.09 12.64 -37.02
CA LEU A 686 -7.14 13.11 -35.63
C LEU A 686 -7.26 14.65 -35.53
N ARG A 687 -6.59 15.42 -36.40
CA ARG A 687 -6.76 16.89 -36.43
C ARG A 687 -8.16 17.30 -36.86
N LEU A 688 -8.74 16.61 -37.85
CA LEU A 688 -10.13 16.84 -38.27
C LEU A 688 -11.12 16.58 -37.13
N ASN A 689 -10.88 15.54 -36.32
CA ASN A 689 -11.67 15.24 -35.13
C ASN A 689 -11.60 16.38 -34.08
N LEU A 690 -10.41 16.93 -33.82
CA LEU A 690 -10.22 18.07 -32.91
C LEU A 690 -10.90 19.34 -33.43
N LEU A 691 -10.85 19.58 -34.74
CA LEU A 691 -11.51 20.73 -35.37
C LEU A 691 -13.03 20.67 -35.18
N SER A 692 -13.63 19.50 -35.40
CA SER A 692 -15.07 19.27 -35.18
C SER A 692 -15.50 19.61 -33.75
N ARG A 693 -14.77 19.11 -32.75
CA ARG A 693 -15.05 19.38 -31.33
C ARG A 693 -14.84 20.84 -30.93
N SER A 694 -13.81 21.48 -31.49
CA SER A 694 -13.52 22.90 -31.25
C SER A 694 -14.63 23.79 -31.81
N PHE A 695 -15.13 23.44 -33.01
CA PHE A 695 -16.28 24.11 -33.61
C PHE A 695 -17.54 23.97 -32.74
N MET A 696 -17.83 22.78 -32.19
CA MET A 696 -18.97 22.60 -31.29
C MET A 696 -18.93 23.52 -30.06
N LEU A 697 -17.77 23.62 -29.40
CA LEU A 697 -17.59 24.50 -28.25
C LEU A 697 -17.75 25.97 -28.64
N LEU A 698 -17.12 26.39 -29.75
CA LEU A 698 -17.21 27.76 -30.25
C LEU A 698 -18.64 28.12 -30.69
N TRP A 699 -19.33 27.20 -31.35
CA TRP A 699 -20.71 27.38 -31.81
C TRP A 699 -21.67 27.50 -30.63
N ALA A 700 -21.47 26.75 -29.55
CA ALA A 700 -22.23 26.92 -28.32
C ALA A 700 -22.04 28.34 -27.74
N ILE A 701 -20.80 28.85 -27.69
CA ILE A 701 -20.53 30.23 -27.26
C ILE A 701 -21.27 31.22 -28.16
N MET A 702 -21.19 31.07 -29.49
CA MET A 702 -21.83 31.97 -30.46
C MET A 702 -23.35 32.01 -30.30
N VAL A 703 -24.03 30.86 -30.28
CA VAL A 703 -25.50 30.78 -30.14
C VAL A 703 -25.95 31.26 -28.75
N GLY A 704 -25.11 31.05 -27.74
CA GLY A 704 -25.37 31.51 -26.39
C GLY A 704 -25.27 33.03 -26.23
N ALA A 705 -24.23 33.64 -26.81
CA ALA A 705 -23.86 35.03 -26.56
C ALA A 705 -24.65 36.02 -27.44
N PHE A 706 -24.99 35.62 -28.67
CA PHE A 706 -25.71 36.45 -29.62
C PHE A 706 -27.20 36.14 -29.63
N ASP A 707 -27.88 36.61 -28.59
CA ASP A 707 -29.28 36.28 -28.34
C ASP A 707 -30.27 36.86 -29.34
N THR A 708 -29.98 38.06 -29.83
CA THR A 708 -30.77 38.83 -30.81
C THR A 708 -30.56 38.41 -32.26
N LEU A 709 -29.40 37.81 -32.59
CA LEU A 709 -29.03 37.44 -33.97
C LEU A 709 -29.34 35.97 -34.29
N LEU A 710 -29.22 35.06 -33.32
CA LEU A 710 -29.33 33.62 -33.55
C LEU A 710 -30.42 32.98 -32.68
N PRO A 711 -31.39 32.25 -33.27
CA PRO A 711 -32.37 31.51 -32.49
C PRO A 711 -31.71 30.32 -31.78
N ILE A 712 -32.19 29.95 -30.59
CA ILE A 712 -31.61 28.85 -29.81
C ILE A 712 -31.56 27.52 -30.56
N LYS A 713 -32.53 27.26 -31.46
CA LYS A 713 -32.57 26.06 -32.32
C LYS A 713 -31.34 25.95 -33.25
N ALA A 714 -30.62 27.04 -33.50
CA ALA A 714 -29.37 27.01 -34.27
C ALA A 714 -28.27 26.19 -33.59
N ILE A 715 -28.37 25.93 -32.27
CA ILE A 715 -27.39 25.10 -31.54
C ILE A 715 -27.26 23.67 -32.09
N VAL A 716 -28.32 23.17 -32.74
CA VAL A 716 -28.36 21.84 -33.38
C VAL A 716 -27.35 21.71 -34.54
N VAL A 717 -26.89 22.83 -35.12
CA VAL A 717 -25.85 22.82 -36.17
C VAL A 717 -24.49 22.38 -35.63
N GLY A 718 -24.21 22.59 -34.34
CA GLY A 718 -22.91 22.24 -33.74
C GLY A 718 -22.50 20.78 -34.01
N PRO A 719 -23.31 19.79 -33.62
CA PRO A 719 -23.04 18.37 -33.86
C PRO A 719 -22.93 17.92 -35.34
N VAL A 720 -23.33 18.74 -36.32
CA VAL A 720 -23.31 18.34 -37.75
C VAL A 720 -21.90 18.07 -38.26
N LEU A 721 -20.89 18.76 -37.73
CA LEU A 721 -19.48 18.49 -38.07
C LEU A 721 -18.92 17.21 -37.44
N SER A 722 -19.72 16.42 -36.70
CA SER A 722 -19.33 15.07 -36.25
C SER A 722 -18.99 14.13 -37.41
N VAL A 723 -19.45 14.45 -38.62
CA VAL A 723 -19.07 13.79 -39.89
C VAL A 723 -17.56 13.87 -40.16
N LEU A 724 -16.85 14.87 -39.62
CA LEU A 724 -15.38 14.96 -39.68
C LEU A 724 -14.68 14.11 -38.59
N GLY A 725 -15.47 13.47 -37.72
CA GLY A 725 -15.05 12.52 -36.70
C GLY A 725 -15.67 12.82 -35.33
N GLY A 726 -16.16 11.79 -34.64
CA GLY A 726 -16.69 11.85 -33.27
C GLY A 726 -15.91 10.96 -32.29
N ASP A 727 -16.61 10.32 -31.35
CA ASP A 727 -16.00 9.49 -30.29
C ASP A 727 -15.56 8.11 -30.81
N CYS A 728 -16.32 7.51 -31.73
CA CYS A 728 -16.04 6.21 -32.34
C CYS A 728 -14.79 6.29 -33.23
N VAL A 729 -14.72 7.30 -34.12
CA VAL A 729 -13.53 7.55 -34.95
C VAL A 729 -12.29 7.81 -34.09
N PHE A 730 -12.41 8.64 -33.06
CA PHE A 730 -11.29 8.96 -32.17
C PHE A 730 -10.78 7.74 -31.41
N ASN A 731 -11.68 6.97 -30.77
CA ASN A 731 -11.32 5.76 -30.06
C ASN A 731 -10.71 4.73 -31.01
N SER A 732 -11.31 4.48 -32.18
CA SER A 732 -10.78 3.56 -33.19
C SER A 732 -9.33 3.89 -33.59
N LEU A 733 -9.06 5.16 -33.91
CA LEU A 733 -7.72 5.60 -34.33
C LEU A 733 -6.69 5.53 -33.18
N THR A 734 -7.08 5.88 -31.96
CA THR A 734 -6.16 5.86 -30.80
C THR A 734 -5.86 4.44 -30.32
N TYR A 735 -6.86 3.55 -30.26
CA TYR A 735 -6.64 2.13 -30.00
C TYR A 735 -5.80 1.48 -31.10
N GLY A 736 -6.07 1.81 -32.37
CA GLY A 736 -5.27 1.35 -33.51
C GLY A 736 -3.83 1.86 -33.48
N LEU A 737 -3.59 3.11 -33.04
CA LEU A 737 -2.25 3.66 -32.85
C LEU A 737 -1.50 2.90 -31.77
N VAL A 738 -2.12 2.69 -30.60
CA VAL A 738 -1.51 1.98 -29.48
C VAL A 738 -1.23 0.52 -29.81
N SER A 739 -2.11 -0.13 -30.57
CA SER A 739 -1.89 -1.49 -31.07
C SER A 739 -0.64 -1.60 -31.94
N ASN A 740 -0.31 -0.55 -32.70
CA ASN A 740 0.86 -0.52 -33.58
C ASN A 740 2.15 -0.07 -32.87
N LEU A 741 2.10 0.28 -31.58
CA LEU A 741 3.29 0.69 -30.82
C LEU A 741 4.06 -0.49 -30.23
N THR A 742 3.45 -1.66 -30.14
CA THR A 742 4.05 -2.86 -29.54
C THR A 742 3.46 -4.14 -30.09
N ASP A 743 4.34 -5.02 -30.53
CA ASP A 743 3.97 -6.37 -30.96
C ASP A 743 3.71 -7.28 -29.75
N ASP A 744 4.29 -6.98 -28.57
CA ASP A 744 4.05 -7.71 -27.32
C ASP A 744 2.60 -7.55 -26.82
N HIS A 745 1.84 -8.65 -26.82
CA HIS A 745 0.46 -8.72 -26.35
C HIS A 745 0.27 -8.29 -24.89
N VAL A 746 1.27 -8.53 -24.02
CA VAL A 746 1.20 -8.15 -22.60
C VAL A 746 1.34 -6.64 -22.46
N GLN A 747 2.30 -6.02 -23.16
CA GLN A 747 2.45 -4.56 -23.17
C GLN A 747 1.26 -3.86 -23.81
N ARG A 748 0.70 -4.42 -24.88
CA ARG A 748 -0.51 -3.89 -25.54
C ARG A 748 -1.69 -3.82 -24.57
N ALA A 749 -1.91 -4.88 -23.80
CA ALA A 749 -2.95 -4.91 -22.77
C ALA A 749 -2.71 -3.86 -21.66
N ILE A 750 -1.46 -3.63 -21.27
CA ILE A 750 -1.08 -2.58 -20.31
C ILE A 750 -1.43 -1.19 -20.87
N TYR A 751 -1.11 -0.91 -22.13
CA TYR A 751 -1.43 0.38 -22.75
C TYR A 751 -2.93 0.63 -22.90
N PHE A 752 -3.72 -0.39 -23.25
CA PHE A 752 -5.19 -0.29 -23.23
C PHE A 752 -5.72 -0.05 -21.80
N GLY A 753 -5.07 -0.65 -20.80
CA GLY A 753 -5.33 -0.37 -19.39
C GLY A 753 -5.07 1.08 -19.01
N TYR A 754 -3.98 1.68 -19.50
CA TYR A 754 -3.69 3.11 -19.29
C TYR A 754 -4.70 4.03 -19.97
N MET A 755 -5.07 3.76 -21.23
CA MET A 755 -6.11 4.52 -21.92
C MET A 755 -7.45 4.48 -21.16
N SER A 756 -7.84 3.29 -20.68
CA SER A 756 -9.05 3.14 -19.87
C SER A 756 -8.96 3.92 -18.54
N SER A 757 -7.77 3.92 -17.91
CA SER A 757 -7.51 4.65 -16.67
C SER A 757 -7.68 6.16 -16.85
N VAL A 758 -7.22 6.72 -17.97
CA VAL A 758 -7.42 8.14 -18.31
C VAL A 758 -8.91 8.48 -18.37
N SER A 759 -9.72 7.66 -19.03
CA SER A 759 -11.17 7.85 -19.10
C SER A 759 -11.84 7.82 -17.72
N TYR A 760 -11.36 6.99 -16.79
CA TYR A 760 -11.88 6.97 -15.41
C TYR A 760 -11.49 8.21 -14.60
N VAL A 761 -10.26 8.70 -14.76
CA VAL A 761 -9.83 9.96 -14.13
C VAL A 761 -10.67 11.13 -14.64
N VAL A 762 -10.93 11.17 -15.95
CA VAL A 762 -11.82 12.19 -16.53
C VAL A 762 -13.26 12.04 -16.05
N ALA A 763 -13.78 10.81 -15.92
CA ALA A 763 -15.13 10.60 -15.38
C ALA A 763 -15.27 11.09 -13.92
N LEU A 764 -14.17 11.12 -13.15
CA LEU A 764 -14.13 11.66 -11.79
C LEU A 764 -14.00 13.18 -11.75
N LEU A 765 -13.06 13.74 -12.50
CA LEU A 765 -12.73 15.17 -12.43
C LEU A 765 -13.60 16.03 -13.35
N GLY A 766 -14.06 15.48 -14.48
CA GLY A 766 -14.79 16.19 -15.53
C GLY A 766 -16.07 16.86 -15.03
N PRO A 767 -17.03 16.12 -14.42
CA PRO A 767 -18.26 16.70 -13.91
C PRO A 767 -18.03 17.73 -12.79
N ALA A 768 -17.06 17.51 -11.91
CA ALA A 768 -16.68 18.45 -10.85
C ALA A 768 -16.11 19.75 -11.43
N LEU A 769 -15.20 19.64 -12.41
CA LEU A 769 -14.60 20.78 -13.08
C LEU A 769 -15.64 21.57 -13.88
N ALA A 770 -16.51 20.90 -14.62
CA ALA A 770 -17.61 21.53 -15.35
C ALA A 770 -18.58 22.26 -14.41
N SER A 771 -18.93 21.64 -13.27
CA SER A 771 -19.81 22.26 -12.26
C SER A 771 -19.18 23.49 -11.61
N SER A 772 -17.90 23.40 -11.23
CA SER A 772 -17.17 24.50 -10.58
C SER A 772 -16.96 25.68 -11.52
N THR A 773 -16.53 25.42 -12.75
CA THR A 773 -16.30 26.48 -13.75
C THR A 773 -17.60 27.17 -14.15
N MET A 774 -18.69 26.42 -14.31
CA MET A 774 -20.01 26.97 -14.61
C MET A 774 -20.57 27.84 -13.45
N THR A 775 -20.25 27.53 -12.19
CA THR A 775 -20.64 28.40 -11.05
C THR A 775 -19.90 29.74 -11.04
N LEU A 776 -18.70 29.82 -11.62
CA LEU A 776 -17.96 31.07 -11.76
C LEU A 776 -18.45 31.88 -12.96
N SER A 777 -18.55 31.24 -14.13
CA SER A 777 -19.06 31.85 -15.36
C SER A 777 -19.54 30.77 -16.32
N LEU A 778 -20.69 30.99 -16.97
CA LEU A 778 -21.25 30.06 -17.94
C LEU A 778 -20.35 29.87 -19.17
N TRP A 779 -19.50 30.85 -19.50
CA TRP A 779 -18.61 30.82 -20.67
C TRP A 779 -17.28 30.12 -20.41
N LEU A 780 -16.82 30.13 -19.16
CA LEU A 780 -15.51 29.61 -18.77
C LEU A 780 -15.30 28.12 -19.13
N PRO A 781 -16.27 27.20 -18.93
CA PRO A 781 -16.11 25.80 -19.33
C PRO A 781 -15.81 25.63 -20.83
N PHE A 782 -16.49 26.41 -21.69
CA PHE A 782 -16.34 26.30 -23.13
C PHE A 782 -14.98 26.81 -23.61
N TRP A 783 -14.52 27.95 -23.09
CA TRP A 783 -13.18 28.48 -23.37
C TRP A 783 -12.07 27.56 -22.87
N LEU A 784 -12.24 26.99 -21.68
CA LEU A 784 -11.32 26.00 -21.13
C LEU A 784 -11.28 24.73 -21.99
N GLY A 785 -12.43 24.28 -22.52
CA GLY A 785 -12.50 23.17 -23.48
C GLY A 785 -11.72 23.45 -24.76
N ILE A 786 -11.90 24.64 -25.37
CA ILE A 786 -11.16 25.06 -26.57
C ILE A 786 -9.65 25.11 -26.28
N PHE A 787 -9.26 25.64 -25.12
CA PHE A 787 -7.86 25.67 -24.70
C PHE A 787 -7.28 24.26 -24.57
N LEU A 788 -7.99 23.32 -23.94
CA LEU A 788 -7.55 21.92 -23.84
C LEU A 788 -7.40 21.25 -25.22
N LEU A 789 -8.31 21.51 -26.16
CA LEU A 789 -8.19 21.00 -27.54
C LEU A 789 -7.00 21.62 -28.27
N SER A 790 -6.69 22.90 -28.03
CA SER A 790 -5.48 23.53 -28.58
C SER A 790 -4.20 22.88 -28.05
N LEU A 791 -4.18 22.53 -26.76
CA LEU A 791 -3.08 21.77 -26.13
C LEU A 791 -2.99 20.32 -26.60
N ALA A 792 -4.05 19.77 -27.19
CA ALA A 792 -4.04 18.43 -27.78
C ALA A 792 -3.37 18.39 -29.17
N VAL A 793 -3.26 19.52 -29.86
CA VAL A 793 -2.63 19.60 -31.20
C VAL A 793 -1.13 19.21 -31.17
N PRO A 794 -0.29 19.72 -30.24
CA PRO A 794 1.10 19.27 -30.10
C PRO A 794 1.23 17.77 -29.88
N SER A 795 0.34 17.16 -29.09
CA SER A 795 0.34 15.72 -28.82
C SER A 795 0.18 14.89 -30.11
N ILE A 796 -0.60 15.38 -31.08
CA ILE A 796 -0.76 14.72 -32.39
C ILE A 796 0.52 14.81 -33.23
N GLN A 797 1.27 15.91 -33.12
CA GLN A 797 2.52 16.08 -33.86
C GLN A 797 3.61 15.10 -33.39
N MET A 798 3.56 14.71 -32.11
CA MET A 798 4.50 13.76 -31.50
C MET A 798 4.19 12.29 -31.78
N LEU A 799 3.00 11.95 -32.29
CA LEU A 799 2.64 10.57 -32.71
C LEU A 799 3.49 10.14 -33.91
N PRO A 800 4.01 8.93 -34.05
CA PRO A 800 4.82 8.55 -35.22
C PRO A 800 4.08 8.72 -36.56
N THR A 801 4.77 9.24 -37.59
CA THR A 801 4.28 9.29 -38.99
C THR A 801 4.68 8.01 -39.71
N GLN A 802 3.72 7.32 -40.32
CA GLN A 802 4.00 6.26 -41.29
C GLN A 802 4.39 6.92 -42.62
N GLY A 803 5.61 6.65 -43.11
CA GLY A 803 6.07 7.08 -44.43
C GLY A 803 7.57 6.80 -44.67
N ASN A 804 7.84 5.93 -45.65
CA ASN A 804 9.12 5.58 -46.30
C ASN A 804 10.17 4.79 -45.48
N THR A 805 10.05 3.46 -45.53
CA THR A 805 11.22 2.56 -45.55
C THR A 805 11.08 1.65 -46.77
N ASP A 806 11.38 2.21 -47.95
CA ASP A 806 11.92 1.43 -49.06
C ASP A 806 13.44 1.39 -48.89
N MET A 807 14.00 0.18 -48.83
CA MET A 807 15.35 -0.27 -49.22
C MET A 807 15.99 -1.21 -48.19
N GLY A 808 16.15 -2.47 -48.59
CA GLY A 808 17.09 -3.44 -48.01
C GLY A 808 16.50 -4.83 -47.81
N ILE A 809 16.44 -5.61 -48.88
CA ILE A 809 16.06 -7.03 -48.90
C ILE A 809 17.10 -7.87 -48.15
N ASP A 810 16.66 -8.74 -47.23
CA ASP A 810 16.94 -10.19 -47.21
C ASP A 810 16.51 -10.83 -45.86
N GLY A 811 15.72 -11.91 -45.93
CA GLY A 811 15.54 -12.87 -44.84
C GLY A 811 14.09 -13.09 -44.39
N ASP A 812 13.49 -14.16 -44.93
CA ASP A 812 12.24 -14.83 -44.56
C ASP A 812 11.80 -14.66 -43.08
N ASP A 813 10.68 -13.94 -42.88
CA ASP A 813 9.68 -14.17 -41.82
C ASP A 813 8.54 -13.14 -41.99
N GLU A 814 7.89 -13.13 -43.16
CA GLU A 814 6.67 -12.36 -43.40
C GLU A 814 5.43 -13.19 -43.06
N SER A 815 5.02 -13.16 -41.79
CA SER A 815 3.59 -13.17 -41.40
C SER A 815 3.45 -13.07 -39.89
N GLN A 816 2.98 -11.93 -39.38
CA GLN A 816 1.98 -11.84 -38.29
C GLN A 816 1.78 -10.39 -37.79
N HIS A 817 0.51 -9.99 -37.74
CA HIS A 817 -0.13 -8.90 -36.97
C HIS A 817 -0.35 -7.53 -37.63
N GLU A 818 -1.52 -7.37 -38.28
CA GLU A 818 -2.08 -6.09 -38.78
C GLU A 818 -3.39 -5.67 -38.08
N PRO A 819 -3.73 -4.36 -38.02
CA PRO A 819 -4.88 -3.83 -37.27
C PRO A 819 -6.27 -3.91 -37.97
N LEU A 820 -7.15 -4.74 -37.39
CA LEU A 820 -8.56 -4.50 -36.99
C LEU A 820 -9.67 -4.06 -37.97
N LEU A 821 -9.38 -3.41 -39.11
CA LEU A 821 -10.35 -3.05 -40.16
C LEU A 821 -9.74 -3.04 -41.58
N SER A 822 -8.43 -3.25 -41.69
CA SER A 822 -7.69 -3.44 -42.93
C SER A 822 -7.47 -4.92 -43.20
N SER A 823 -8.03 -5.44 -44.29
CA SER A 823 -7.54 -6.67 -44.93
C SER A 823 -8.13 -6.75 -46.34
N PRO A 824 -7.42 -7.30 -47.36
CA PRO A 824 -6.04 -7.79 -47.36
C PRO A 824 -5.15 -7.03 -48.37
N LEU A 825 -3.88 -6.83 -48.00
CA LEU A 825 -2.82 -6.38 -48.92
C LEU A 825 -2.44 -7.42 -49.99
N ILE A 826 -3.28 -8.46 -50.20
CA ILE A 826 -3.15 -9.47 -51.25
C ILE A 826 -4.25 -9.36 -52.33
N LYS A 827 -5.18 -8.40 -52.26
CA LYS A 827 -6.12 -8.12 -53.38
C LYS A 827 -6.10 -6.70 -53.94
N ALA A 828 -5.40 -5.76 -53.30
CA ALA A 828 -5.28 -4.41 -53.84
C ALA A 828 -4.25 -4.28 -54.99
N GLN A 829 -3.57 -5.37 -55.37
CA GLN A 829 -2.82 -5.44 -56.63
C GLN A 829 -3.71 -5.70 -57.85
N SER A 830 -5.02 -5.94 -57.70
CA SER A 830 -5.95 -6.01 -58.83
C SER A 830 -6.92 -4.83 -58.85
N HIS A 831 -6.57 -3.81 -59.63
CA HIS A 831 -7.41 -2.89 -60.40
C HIS A 831 -8.80 -2.44 -59.88
N HIS A 832 -8.93 -1.12 -59.69
CA HIS A 832 -10.15 -0.30 -59.87
C HIS A 832 -11.44 -0.73 -59.14
N GLU A 833 -11.55 -0.40 -57.85
CA GLU A 833 -12.87 -0.31 -57.20
C GLU A 833 -13.05 1.01 -56.45
N THR A 834 -14.26 1.58 -56.55
CA THR A 834 -14.69 2.81 -55.88
C THR A 834 -14.82 2.62 -54.36
N LEU A 835 -14.53 3.66 -53.58
CA LEU A 835 -14.57 3.67 -52.09
C LEU A 835 -15.89 3.12 -51.51
N LEU A 836 -17.00 3.30 -52.24
CA LEU A 836 -18.31 2.77 -51.89
C LEU A 836 -18.40 1.23 -51.97
N GLN A 837 -17.78 0.62 -52.98
CA GLN A 837 -17.78 -0.84 -53.20
C GLN A 837 -17.05 -1.56 -52.06
N SER A 838 -15.87 -1.04 -51.67
CA SER A 838 -15.06 -1.61 -50.58
C SER A 838 -15.76 -1.56 -49.22
N VAL A 839 -16.58 -0.54 -48.96
CA VAL A 839 -17.39 -0.44 -47.74
C VAL A 839 -18.53 -1.47 -47.74
N ILE A 840 -19.18 -1.69 -48.89
CA ILE A 840 -20.28 -2.66 -49.04
C ILE A 840 -19.78 -4.10 -48.81
N ASP A 841 -18.63 -4.47 -49.38
CA ASP A 841 -18.05 -5.81 -49.21
C ASP A 841 -17.65 -6.11 -47.76
N ARG A 842 -17.18 -5.09 -47.02
CA ARG A 842 -16.88 -5.23 -45.58
C ARG A 842 -18.14 -5.41 -44.75
N LEU A 843 -19.22 -4.70 -45.05
CA LEU A 843 -20.52 -4.89 -44.38
C LEU A 843 -21.09 -6.29 -44.66
N GLN A 844 -20.91 -6.81 -45.87
CA GLN A 844 -21.29 -8.19 -46.20
C GLN A 844 -20.43 -9.22 -45.46
N THR A 845 -19.12 -8.98 -45.31
CA THR A 845 -18.22 -9.86 -44.55
C THR A 845 -18.60 -9.89 -43.07
N ILE A 846 -18.88 -8.74 -42.45
CA ILE A 846 -19.35 -8.66 -41.05
C ILE A 846 -20.69 -9.39 -40.89
N LYS A 847 -21.62 -9.24 -41.84
CA LYS A 847 -22.89 -9.96 -41.85
C LYS A 847 -22.69 -11.48 -41.92
N THR A 848 -21.82 -11.95 -42.81
CA THR A 848 -21.49 -13.38 -42.94
C THR A 848 -20.82 -13.93 -41.68
N ILE A 849 -19.94 -13.16 -41.04
CA ILE A 849 -19.32 -13.49 -39.75
C ILE A 849 -20.39 -13.61 -38.66
N ILE A 850 -21.25 -12.61 -38.45
CA ILE A 850 -22.28 -12.66 -37.40
C ILE A 850 -23.26 -13.84 -37.59
N VAL A 851 -23.59 -14.18 -38.83
CA VAL A 851 -24.55 -15.26 -39.15
C VAL A 851 -23.92 -16.67 -39.07
N SER A 852 -22.61 -16.80 -39.24
CA SER A 852 -21.89 -18.08 -39.28
C SER A 852 -21.37 -18.59 -37.92
N HIS A 853 -21.56 -17.82 -36.84
CA HIS A 853 -20.86 -18.01 -35.55
C HIS A 853 -21.73 -18.69 -34.46
N PRO A 854 -21.11 -19.28 -33.41
CA PRO A 854 -21.80 -20.08 -32.38
C PRO A 854 -22.81 -19.28 -31.52
N LYS A 855 -23.87 -19.96 -31.06
CA LYS A 855 -24.98 -19.42 -30.25
C LYS A 855 -24.53 -18.49 -29.11
N ASN A 856 -23.51 -18.90 -28.34
CA ASN A 856 -22.99 -18.12 -27.20
C ASN A 856 -22.39 -16.77 -27.62
N PHE A 857 -21.73 -16.70 -28.78
CA PHE A 857 -21.14 -15.47 -29.31
C PHE A 857 -22.23 -14.45 -29.70
N SER A 858 -23.26 -14.92 -30.41
CA SER A 858 -24.40 -14.08 -30.82
C SER A 858 -25.21 -13.58 -29.63
N LEU A 859 -25.39 -14.39 -28.59
CA LEU A 859 -26.01 -13.97 -27.32
C LEU A 859 -25.18 -12.88 -26.63
N LEU A 860 -23.85 -13.03 -26.57
CA LEU A 860 -22.99 -12.01 -26.00
C LEU A 860 -23.04 -10.69 -26.79
N LEU A 861 -23.05 -10.73 -28.13
CA LEU A 861 -23.20 -9.53 -28.96
C LEU A 861 -24.56 -8.85 -28.76
N PHE A 862 -25.65 -9.63 -28.67
CA PHE A 862 -26.97 -9.08 -28.38
C PHE A 862 -27.02 -8.39 -27.01
N SER A 863 -26.31 -8.92 -26.02
CA SER A 863 -26.17 -8.26 -24.71
C SER A 863 -25.45 -6.91 -24.79
N PHE A 864 -24.48 -6.73 -25.70
CA PHE A 864 -23.83 -5.43 -25.93
C PHE A 864 -24.79 -4.40 -26.51
N VAL A 865 -25.70 -4.79 -27.40
CA VAL A 865 -26.74 -3.89 -27.92
C VAL A 865 -27.64 -3.44 -26.78
N LEU A 866 -28.19 -4.38 -26.00
CA LEU A 866 -29.12 -4.08 -24.91
C LEU A 866 -28.50 -3.19 -23.83
N THR A 867 -27.27 -3.50 -23.41
CA THR A 867 -26.59 -2.75 -22.36
C THR A 867 -26.16 -1.37 -22.81
N SER A 868 -25.78 -1.21 -24.09
CA SER A 868 -25.47 0.09 -24.70
C SER A 868 -26.73 0.96 -24.86
N LEU A 869 -27.82 0.36 -25.34
CA LEU A 869 -29.14 0.99 -25.45
C LEU A 869 -29.58 1.55 -24.09
N ALA A 870 -29.53 0.72 -23.05
CA ALA A 870 -29.88 1.10 -21.68
C ALA A 870 -28.98 2.23 -21.15
N SER A 871 -27.66 2.14 -21.33
CA SER A 871 -26.70 3.11 -20.79
C SER A 871 -26.83 4.55 -21.33
N SER A 872 -27.61 4.74 -22.40
CA SER A 872 -27.90 6.06 -22.97
C SER A 872 -28.69 6.96 -21.99
N ASP A 873 -29.39 6.37 -21.02
CA ASP A 873 -30.09 7.07 -19.93
C ASP A 873 -29.17 7.96 -19.07
N THR A 874 -27.89 7.59 -18.95
CA THR A 874 -26.93 8.24 -18.06
C THR A 874 -26.68 9.70 -18.46
N LYS A 875 -26.84 10.03 -19.75
CA LYS A 875 -26.74 11.40 -20.27
C LYS A 875 -27.92 12.28 -19.82
N LEU A 876 -29.08 11.66 -19.55
CA LEU A 876 -30.28 12.33 -19.08
C LEU A 876 -30.33 12.46 -17.54
N LEU A 877 -29.46 11.76 -16.81
CA LEU A 877 -29.48 11.72 -15.34
C LEU A 877 -29.42 13.12 -14.71
N VAL A 878 -28.60 14.01 -15.25
CA VAL A 878 -28.49 15.39 -14.74
C VAL A 878 -29.80 16.17 -14.96
N GLN A 879 -30.42 16.02 -16.13
CA GLN A 879 -31.71 16.67 -16.44
C GLN A 879 -32.83 16.08 -15.58
N TYR A 880 -32.82 14.77 -15.38
CA TYR A 880 -33.72 14.09 -14.47
C TYR A 880 -33.63 14.69 -13.07
N ILE A 881 -32.42 14.86 -12.52
CA ILE A 881 -32.20 15.47 -11.19
C ILE A 881 -32.71 16.92 -11.17
N SER A 882 -32.37 17.70 -12.20
CA SER A 882 -32.78 19.11 -12.35
C SER A 882 -34.31 19.26 -12.36
N ALA A 883 -34.99 18.54 -13.25
CA ALA A 883 -36.44 18.65 -13.44
C ALA A 883 -37.24 18.00 -12.30
N ARG A 884 -36.77 16.87 -11.74
CA ARG A 884 -37.46 16.14 -10.67
C ARG A 884 -37.39 16.88 -9.34
N TYR A 885 -36.22 17.38 -8.95
CA TYR A 885 -35.98 17.99 -7.63
C TYR A 885 -35.84 19.51 -7.65
N LYS A 886 -35.94 20.15 -8.83
CA LYS A 886 -35.74 21.60 -9.02
C LYS A 886 -34.37 22.09 -8.53
N TRP A 887 -33.35 21.25 -8.69
CA TRP A 887 -31.97 21.57 -8.33
C TRP A 887 -31.25 22.33 -9.45
N LYS A 888 -30.19 23.07 -9.10
CA LYS A 888 -29.32 23.70 -10.11
C LYS A 888 -28.47 22.65 -10.83
N PHE A 889 -28.19 22.86 -12.11
CA PHE A 889 -27.37 21.96 -12.92
C PHE A 889 -25.96 21.72 -12.32
N ALA A 890 -25.37 22.74 -11.70
CA ALA A 890 -24.08 22.61 -11.03
C ALA A 890 -24.10 21.63 -9.84
N PHE A 891 -25.16 21.64 -9.02
CA PHE A 891 -25.29 20.71 -7.90
C PHE A 891 -25.52 19.26 -8.37
N ALA A 892 -26.29 19.07 -9.43
CA ALA A 892 -26.46 17.77 -10.06
C ALA A 892 -25.11 17.22 -10.59
N GLY A 893 -24.26 18.07 -11.19
CA GLY A 893 -22.94 17.67 -11.67
C GLY A 893 -21.96 17.26 -10.56
N TYR A 894 -22.01 17.89 -9.38
CA TYR A 894 -21.26 17.41 -8.21
C TYR A 894 -21.68 16.01 -7.78
N LEU A 895 -22.98 15.69 -7.85
CA LEU A 895 -23.48 14.36 -7.50
C LEU A 895 -22.92 13.27 -8.45
N LEU A 896 -22.78 13.57 -9.75
CA LEU A 896 -22.12 12.66 -10.70
C LEU A 896 -20.66 12.38 -10.35
N SER A 897 -19.97 13.33 -9.72
CA SER A 897 -18.58 13.13 -9.26
C SER A 897 -18.53 12.09 -8.13
N GLY A 898 -19.56 12.02 -7.28
CA GLY A 898 -19.72 10.97 -6.27
C GLY A 898 -19.87 9.56 -6.88
N LYS A 899 -20.62 9.43 -7.98
CA LYS A 899 -20.74 8.18 -8.77
C LYS A 899 -19.36 7.71 -9.25
N ALA A 900 -18.51 8.64 -9.66
CA ALA A 900 -17.18 8.32 -10.18
C ALA A 900 -16.20 7.82 -9.10
N ILE A 901 -16.34 8.23 -7.83
CA ILE A 901 -15.55 7.69 -6.71
C ILE A 901 -15.83 6.20 -6.52
N VAL A 902 -17.10 5.79 -6.60
CA VAL A 902 -17.51 4.38 -6.53
C VAL A 902 -16.88 3.59 -7.67
N ASN A 903 -16.97 4.10 -8.91
CA ASN A 903 -16.36 3.48 -10.08
C ASN A 903 -14.84 3.34 -9.93
N PHE A 904 -14.16 4.41 -9.50
CA PHE A 904 -12.71 4.38 -9.29
C PHE A 904 -12.29 3.34 -8.24
N THR A 905 -13.02 3.24 -7.13
CA THR A 905 -12.78 2.26 -6.06
C THR A 905 -13.02 0.84 -6.55
N LEU A 906 -14.12 0.62 -7.27
CA LEU A 906 -14.48 -0.66 -7.88
C LEU A 906 -13.35 -1.14 -8.80
N LEU A 907 -12.86 -0.27 -9.68
CA LEU A 907 -11.88 -0.61 -10.71
C LEU A 907 -10.45 -0.77 -10.17
N THR A 908 -10.06 0.01 -9.17
CA THR A 908 -8.68 0.01 -8.62
C THR A 908 -8.47 -1.07 -7.56
N ILE A 909 -9.51 -1.38 -6.77
CA ILE A 909 -9.38 -2.25 -5.60
C ILE A 909 -10.18 -3.54 -5.77
N VAL A 910 -11.46 -3.44 -6.14
CA VAL A 910 -12.39 -4.58 -6.12
C VAL A 910 -12.14 -5.52 -7.29
N ILE A 911 -12.10 -5.01 -8.53
CA ILE A 911 -11.90 -5.80 -9.74
C ILE A 911 -10.56 -6.57 -9.71
N PRO A 912 -9.40 -5.97 -9.36
CA PRO A 912 -8.16 -6.72 -9.27
C PRO A 912 -8.17 -7.82 -8.20
N LYS A 913 -8.87 -7.62 -7.08
CA LYS A 913 -9.03 -8.66 -6.04
C LYS A 913 -9.90 -9.82 -6.53
N LEU A 914 -11.04 -9.52 -7.17
CA LEU A 914 -11.93 -10.54 -7.74
C LEU A 914 -11.22 -11.38 -8.81
N LEU A 915 -10.45 -10.73 -9.70
CA LEU A 915 -9.69 -11.41 -10.74
C LEU A 915 -8.51 -12.24 -10.19
N ARG A 916 -7.84 -11.78 -9.12
CA ARG A 916 -6.75 -12.54 -8.47
C ARG A 916 -7.24 -13.75 -7.68
N SER A 917 -8.40 -13.65 -7.01
CA SER A 917 -8.99 -14.76 -6.26
C SER A 917 -9.32 -15.97 -7.16
N ALA A 918 -9.61 -15.75 -8.44
CA ALA A 918 -9.86 -16.81 -9.40
C ALA A 918 -8.58 -17.56 -9.84
N ARG A 919 -7.39 -16.96 -9.68
CA ARG A 919 -6.09 -17.55 -10.10
C ARG A 919 -5.44 -18.49 -9.07
N GLN A 920 -6.01 -18.63 -7.87
CA GLN A 920 -5.47 -19.51 -6.82
C GLN A 920 -5.95 -20.97 -6.93
N VAL A 921 -6.70 -21.32 -7.98
CA VAL A 921 -7.22 -22.67 -8.23
C VAL A 921 -6.27 -23.46 -9.15
N ARG A 922 -6.24 -24.79 -8.97
CA ARG A 922 -5.37 -25.77 -9.65
C ARG A 922 -5.39 -25.58 -11.18
N GLN A 923 -4.21 -25.72 -11.81
CA GLN A 923 -3.89 -25.28 -13.18
C GLN A 923 -4.74 -25.93 -14.30
N GLU A 924 -5.43 -27.04 -14.03
CA GLU A 924 -6.27 -27.77 -15.00
C GLU A 924 -7.74 -27.29 -15.04
N ASP A 925 -8.28 -26.67 -13.98
CA ASP A 925 -9.66 -26.15 -13.92
C ASP A 925 -9.73 -24.61 -14.10
N ALA A 926 -8.59 -23.97 -14.33
CA ALA A 926 -8.44 -22.52 -14.21
C ALA A 926 -9.24 -21.70 -15.25
N ALA A 927 -9.37 -22.19 -16.49
CA ALA A 927 -10.10 -21.49 -17.55
C ALA A 927 -11.62 -21.55 -17.33
N GLU A 928 -12.15 -22.73 -16.99
CA GLU A 928 -13.58 -22.93 -16.70
C GLU A 928 -14.02 -22.11 -15.47
N VAL A 929 -13.22 -22.15 -14.39
CA VAL A 929 -13.50 -21.40 -13.17
C VAL A 929 -13.42 -19.89 -13.42
N ALA A 930 -12.50 -19.42 -14.27
CA ALA A 930 -12.39 -18.01 -14.64
C ALA A 930 -13.61 -17.53 -15.44
N ASP A 931 -14.06 -18.30 -16.43
CA ASP A 931 -15.21 -17.93 -17.28
C ASP A 931 -16.54 -17.97 -16.50
N LYS A 932 -16.76 -19.01 -15.68
CA LYS A 932 -17.92 -19.06 -14.77
C LYS A 932 -17.91 -17.90 -13.77
N SER A 933 -16.74 -17.53 -13.26
CA SER A 933 -16.59 -16.38 -12.37
C SER A 933 -16.89 -15.06 -13.10
N ASN A 934 -16.40 -14.88 -14.33
CA ASN A 934 -16.66 -13.69 -15.15
C ASN A 934 -18.13 -13.54 -15.51
N ILE A 935 -18.83 -14.62 -15.88
CA ILE A 935 -20.28 -14.61 -16.12
C ILE A 935 -21.03 -14.24 -14.83
N ARG A 936 -20.69 -14.85 -13.70
CA ARG A 936 -21.31 -14.53 -12.40
C ARG A 936 -21.09 -13.07 -11.99
N ASN A 937 -19.89 -12.54 -12.20
CA ASN A 937 -19.58 -11.14 -11.91
C ASN A 937 -20.29 -10.17 -12.86
N ALA A 938 -20.42 -10.52 -14.15
CA ALA A 938 -21.25 -9.79 -15.10
C ALA A 938 -22.72 -9.80 -14.66
N MET A 939 -23.21 -10.92 -14.11
CA MET A 939 -24.56 -11.01 -13.55
C MET A 939 -24.76 -10.12 -12.34
N TYR A 940 -23.82 -10.07 -11.41
CA TYR A 940 -23.90 -9.12 -10.29
C TYR A 940 -23.93 -7.66 -10.77
N CYS A 941 -23.15 -7.31 -11.81
CA CYS A 941 -23.18 -5.98 -12.40
C CYS A 941 -24.56 -5.67 -13.03
N LEU A 942 -25.14 -6.62 -13.77
CA LEU A 942 -26.45 -6.44 -14.40
C LEU A 942 -27.58 -6.34 -13.36
N VAL A 943 -27.55 -7.16 -12.31
CA VAL A 943 -28.50 -7.07 -11.19
C VAL A 943 -28.40 -5.71 -10.50
N ALA A 944 -27.18 -5.23 -10.25
CA ALA A 944 -26.96 -3.89 -9.71
C ALA A 944 -27.51 -2.81 -10.66
N SER A 945 -27.32 -2.93 -11.97
CA SER A 945 -27.91 -2.00 -12.95
C SER A 945 -29.44 -2.03 -12.94
N VAL A 946 -30.08 -3.20 -12.80
CA VAL A 946 -31.55 -3.34 -12.70
C VAL A 946 -32.09 -2.62 -11.47
N PHE A 947 -31.54 -2.92 -10.28
CA PHE A 947 -31.98 -2.29 -9.04
C PHE A 947 -31.64 -0.80 -8.99
N GLY A 948 -30.48 -0.42 -9.51
CA GLY A 948 -30.04 0.96 -9.61
C GLY A 948 -30.96 1.78 -10.51
N ALA A 949 -31.25 1.31 -11.73
CA ALA A 949 -32.13 1.98 -12.68
C ALA A 949 -33.58 2.05 -12.15
N LEU A 950 -34.09 0.96 -11.55
CA LEU A 950 -35.41 0.95 -10.93
C LEU A 950 -35.49 1.98 -9.79
N GLY A 951 -34.48 1.99 -8.92
CA GLY A 951 -34.38 2.92 -7.80
C GLY A 951 -34.34 4.37 -8.25
N ILE A 952 -33.59 4.68 -9.31
CA ILE A 952 -33.58 6.01 -9.93
C ILE A 952 -34.96 6.33 -10.50
N ALA A 953 -35.63 5.39 -11.19
CA ALA A 953 -36.93 5.63 -11.81
C ALA A 953 -38.02 6.02 -10.79
N ILE A 954 -38.05 5.34 -9.64
CA ILE A 954 -39.07 5.53 -8.59
C ILE A 954 -38.69 6.61 -7.56
N ALA A 955 -37.48 7.17 -7.60
CA ALA A 955 -37.00 8.10 -6.59
C ALA A 955 -37.87 9.37 -6.52
N SER A 956 -38.76 9.43 -5.53
CA SER A 956 -39.54 10.64 -5.23
C SER A 956 -38.70 11.67 -4.48
N GLU A 957 -37.72 11.21 -3.71
CA GLU A 957 -36.86 12.02 -2.86
C GLU A 957 -35.37 11.80 -3.15
N ILE A 958 -34.56 12.82 -2.90
CA ILE A 958 -33.12 12.80 -3.15
C ILE A 958 -32.40 11.71 -2.34
N TRP A 959 -32.87 11.43 -1.12
CA TRP A 959 -32.28 10.40 -0.25
C TRP A 959 -32.47 8.98 -0.78
N ILE A 960 -33.45 8.76 -1.67
CA ILE A 960 -33.62 7.50 -2.40
C ILE A 960 -32.72 7.49 -3.63
N LEU A 961 -32.61 8.63 -4.33
CA LEU A 961 -31.79 8.74 -5.53
C LEU A 961 -30.30 8.47 -5.29
N ILE A 962 -29.70 9.05 -4.24
CA ILE A 962 -28.26 8.93 -3.96
C ILE A 962 -27.81 7.46 -3.84
N PRO A 963 -28.40 6.62 -2.95
CA PRO A 963 -28.03 5.23 -2.86
C PRO A 963 -28.35 4.45 -4.14
N SER A 964 -29.48 4.71 -4.80
CA SER A 964 -29.81 4.07 -6.09
C SER A 964 -28.79 4.39 -7.18
N MET A 965 -28.28 5.62 -7.24
CA MET A 965 -27.23 6.03 -8.17
C MET A 965 -25.90 5.34 -7.88
N PHE A 966 -25.55 5.11 -6.61
CA PHE A 966 -24.35 4.34 -6.26
C PHE A 966 -24.49 2.85 -6.59
N ILE A 967 -25.67 2.26 -6.38
CA ILE A 967 -25.97 0.88 -6.81
C ILE A 967 -25.87 0.79 -8.34
N TYR A 968 -26.44 1.76 -9.06
CA TYR A 968 -26.33 1.86 -10.51
C TYR A 968 -24.87 2.00 -10.98
N ALA A 969 -24.02 2.69 -10.20
CA ALA A 969 -22.59 2.84 -10.49
C ALA A 969 -21.83 1.50 -10.50
N LEU A 970 -22.21 0.55 -9.64
CA LEU A 970 -21.59 -0.79 -9.59
C LEU A 970 -21.73 -1.56 -10.90
N GLY A 971 -22.80 -1.28 -11.67
CA GLY A 971 -23.03 -1.83 -13.00
C GLY A 971 -22.01 -1.38 -14.06
N SER A 972 -21.25 -0.30 -13.80
CA SER A 972 -20.29 0.26 -14.76
C SER A 972 -19.08 -0.64 -15.05
N ALA A 973 -18.82 -1.65 -14.21
CA ALA A 973 -17.77 -2.64 -14.44
C ALA A 973 -18.17 -3.75 -15.42
N LEU A 974 -19.44 -3.80 -15.85
CA LEU A 974 -19.94 -4.82 -16.77
C LEU A 974 -19.06 -5.00 -18.03
N PRO A 975 -18.65 -3.92 -18.75
CA PRO A 975 -17.82 -4.05 -19.95
C PRO A 975 -16.52 -4.84 -19.72
N ILE A 976 -15.94 -4.80 -18.53
CA ILE A 976 -14.67 -5.48 -18.23
C ILE A 976 -14.86 -7.00 -18.26
N PHE A 977 -15.91 -7.48 -17.61
CA PHE A 977 -16.22 -8.91 -17.57
C PHE A 977 -16.68 -9.42 -18.94
N THR A 978 -17.53 -8.66 -19.63
CA THR A 978 -18.04 -9.05 -20.95
C THR A 978 -16.98 -9.00 -22.05
N LEU A 979 -16.05 -8.04 -22.00
CA LEU A 979 -14.91 -7.99 -22.92
C LEU A 979 -13.89 -9.10 -22.62
N SER A 980 -13.75 -9.52 -21.37
CA SER A 980 -12.94 -10.69 -21.02
C SER A 980 -13.53 -11.98 -21.59
N LEU A 981 -14.87 -12.11 -21.59
CA LEU A 981 -15.57 -13.28 -22.14
C LEU A 981 -15.41 -13.41 -23.66
N LEU A 982 -15.16 -12.31 -24.39
CA LEU A 982 -14.84 -12.37 -25.83
C LEU A 982 -13.55 -13.13 -26.14
N LYS A 983 -12.66 -13.29 -25.14
CA LYS A 983 -11.41 -14.06 -25.26
C LYS A 983 -11.54 -15.50 -24.77
N SER A 984 -12.71 -15.89 -24.23
CA SER A 984 -12.92 -17.25 -23.73
C SER A 984 -12.98 -18.24 -24.89
N PRO A 985 -12.24 -19.37 -24.84
CA PRO A 985 -12.29 -20.40 -25.88
C PRO A 985 -13.66 -21.08 -26.04
N VAL A 986 -14.57 -20.88 -25.06
CA VAL A 986 -15.95 -21.42 -25.08
C VAL A 986 -16.92 -20.50 -25.83
N ILE A 987 -16.60 -19.20 -25.87
CA ILE A 987 -17.46 -18.15 -26.44
C ILE A 987 -16.91 -17.67 -27.78
N SER A 988 -15.59 -17.53 -27.90
CA SER A 988 -14.94 -17.14 -29.15
C SER A 988 -15.04 -18.27 -30.20
N PRO A 989 -15.25 -17.96 -31.48
CA PRO A 989 -15.22 -18.94 -32.56
C PRO A 989 -13.85 -19.66 -32.66
N PRO A 990 -13.81 -20.93 -33.13
CA PRO A 990 -12.56 -21.67 -33.34
C PRO A 990 -11.73 -21.08 -34.49
N HIS A 991 -10.40 -21.06 -34.32
CA HIS A 991 -9.45 -20.59 -35.34
C HIS A 991 -9.61 -21.38 -36.66
N SER A 992 -9.77 -20.67 -37.78
CA SER A 992 -9.63 -21.23 -39.13
C SER A 992 -8.15 -21.26 -39.52
N PRO A 993 -7.65 -22.38 -40.09
CA PRO A 993 -6.23 -22.56 -40.39
C PRO A 993 -5.67 -21.61 -41.46
N ASP A 994 -6.53 -21.02 -42.31
CA ASP A 994 -6.10 -20.16 -43.43
C ASP A 994 -6.25 -18.65 -43.20
N SER A 995 -6.65 -18.21 -42.01
CA SER A 995 -6.87 -16.79 -41.73
C SER A 995 -6.02 -16.32 -40.55
N SER A 996 -5.23 -15.26 -40.79
CA SER A 996 -4.50 -14.51 -39.76
C SER A 996 -5.37 -14.25 -38.52
N ASP A 997 -4.77 -14.43 -37.35
CA ASP A 997 -5.29 -14.26 -35.99
C ASP A 997 -6.68 -13.59 -35.86
N PRO A 998 -7.76 -14.30 -35.44
CA PRO A 998 -9.13 -13.78 -35.41
C PRO A 998 -9.43 -12.85 -34.21
N GLU A 999 -8.53 -12.76 -33.22
CA GLU A 999 -8.72 -11.96 -32.01
C GLU A 999 -9.09 -10.48 -32.24
N PRO A 1000 -8.49 -9.77 -33.21
CA PRO A 1000 -8.79 -8.36 -33.40
C PRO A 1000 -10.22 -8.18 -33.94
N HIS A 1001 -10.65 -8.97 -34.93
CA HIS A 1001 -11.97 -8.82 -35.57
C HIS A 1001 -13.15 -8.90 -34.58
N ILE A 1002 -13.02 -9.71 -33.53
CA ILE A 1002 -14.05 -9.89 -32.50
C ILE A 1002 -14.29 -8.61 -31.68
N PHE A 1003 -13.24 -7.90 -31.29
CA PHE A 1003 -13.36 -6.65 -30.53
C PHE A 1003 -13.94 -5.51 -31.37
N SER A 1004 -13.55 -5.41 -32.65
CA SER A 1004 -14.12 -4.44 -33.59
C SER A 1004 -15.62 -4.64 -33.77
N ILE A 1005 -16.07 -5.89 -33.95
CA ILE A 1005 -17.49 -6.24 -34.08
C ILE A 1005 -18.23 -5.85 -32.80
N ALA A 1006 -17.70 -6.19 -31.62
CA ALA A 1006 -18.33 -5.83 -30.35
C ALA A 1006 -18.49 -4.31 -30.18
N MET A 1007 -17.50 -3.51 -30.57
CA MET A 1007 -17.57 -2.04 -30.49
C MET A 1007 -18.54 -1.43 -31.51
N LEU A 1008 -18.60 -1.96 -32.72
CA LEU A 1008 -19.58 -1.55 -33.74
C LEU A 1008 -21.02 -1.85 -33.26
N VAL A 1009 -21.25 -3.05 -32.74
CA VAL A 1009 -22.55 -3.48 -32.17
C VAL A 1009 -22.95 -2.60 -30.99
N LYS A 1010 -22.01 -2.25 -30.11
CA LYS A 1010 -22.24 -1.29 -29.01
C LYS A 1010 -22.65 0.09 -29.55
N THR A 1011 -22.03 0.56 -30.62
CA THR A 1011 -22.34 1.86 -31.24
C THR A 1011 -23.75 1.86 -31.83
N VAL A 1012 -24.18 0.76 -32.48
CA VAL A 1012 -25.56 0.57 -32.93
C VAL A 1012 -26.55 0.66 -31.76
N GLY A 1013 -26.24 0.05 -30.62
CA GLY A 1013 -27.05 0.17 -29.41
C GLY A 1013 -27.20 1.61 -28.91
N SER A 1014 -26.12 2.42 -28.94
CA SER A 1014 -26.18 3.84 -28.58
C SER A 1014 -26.96 4.67 -29.60
N LEU A 1015 -26.84 4.36 -30.90
CA LEU A 1015 -27.58 5.03 -31.98
C LEU A 1015 -29.09 4.83 -31.86
N LEU A 1016 -29.53 3.63 -31.45
CA LEU A 1016 -30.94 3.36 -31.14
C LEU A 1016 -31.36 3.98 -29.80
N GLY A 1017 -30.44 4.01 -28.82
CA GLY A 1017 -30.72 4.41 -27.44
C GLY A 1017 -30.89 5.91 -27.28
N ALA A 1018 -30.05 6.71 -27.92
CA ALA A 1018 -30.10 8.18 -27.82
C ALA A 1018 -31.48 8.78 -28.19
N PRO A 1019 -32.06 8.52 -29.38
CA PRO A 1019 -33.37 9.06 -29.74
C PRO A 1019 -34.50 8.44 -28.92
N LEU A 1020 -34.43 7.15 -28.59
CA LEU A 1020 -35.44 6.47 -27.79
C LEU A 1020 -35.53 7.06 -26.38
N MET A 1021 -34.39 7.20 -25.69
CA MET A 1021 -34.34 7.74 -24.32
C MET A 1021 -34.77 9.21 -24.28
N ALA A 1022 -34.38 10.01 -25.28
CA ALA A 1022 -34.85 11.39 -25.40
C ALA A 1022 -36.36 11.48 -25.63
N ALA A 1023 -36.92 10.66 -26.51
CA ALA A 1023 -38.37 10.62 -26.76
C ALA A 1023 -39.16 10.19 -25.51
N LEU A 1024 -38.66 9.19 -24.77
CA LEU A 1024 -39.23 8.76 -23.50
C LEU A 1024 -39.15 9.84 -22.42
N TRP A 1025 -38.05 10.61 -22.39
CA TRP A 1025 -37.89 11.74 -21.48
C TRP A 1025 -38.91 12.85 -21.77
N VAL A 1026 -39.03 13.27 -23.04
CA VAL A 1026 -40.00 14.27 -23.49
C VAL A 1026 -41.44 13.83 -23.19
N ARG A 1027 -41.77 12.55 -23.41
CA ARG A 1027 -43.09 12.00 -23.07
C ARG A 1027 -43.32 11.94 -21.56
N GLY A 1028 -42.28 11.57 -20.80
CA GLY A 1028 -42.30 11.54 -19.33
C GLY A 1028 -42.54 12.92 -18.72
N LEU A 1029 -41.92 13.97 -19.27
CA LEU A 1029 -42.15 15.36 -18.89
C LEU A 1029 -43.61 15.79 -19.12
N GLY A 1030 -44.26 15.32 -20.18
CA GLY A 1030 -45.67 15.61 -20.47
C GLY A 1030 -46.65 15.01 -19.47
N ILE A 1031 -46.38 13.80 -18.97
CA ILE A 1031 -47.26 13.11 -18.00
C ILE A 1031 -46.96 13.56 -16.58
N GLY A 1032 -45.68 13.59 -16.17
CA GLY A 1032 -45.24 14.04 -14.84
C GLY A 1032 -45.33 12.95 -13.76
N GLY A 1033 -44.99 13.30 -12.52
CA GLY A 1033 -44.95 12.35 -11.41
C GLY A 1033 -43.90 11.25 -11.62
N MET A 1034 -44.31 9.98 -11.48
CA MET A 1034 -43.42 8.82 -11.72
C MET A 1034 -43.03 8.65 -13.20
N ALA A 1035 -43.78 9.25 -14.14
CA ALA A 1035 -43.47 9.15 -15.56
C ALA A 1035 -42.15 9.86 -15.95
N LEU A 1036 -41.63 10.74 -15.09
CA LEU A 1036 -40.28 11.32 -15.25
C LEU A 1036 -39.18 10.24 -15.25
N GLY A 1037 -39.43 9.09 -14.62
CA GLY A 1037 -38.53 7.94 -14.61
C GLY A 1037 -38.61 7.03 -15.86
N MET A 1038 -39.43 7.37 -16.88
CA MET A 1038 -39.65 6.50 -18.07
C MET A 1038 -38.35 5.98 -18.74
N PRO A 1039 -37.32 6.81 -19.01
CA PRO A 1039 -36.06 6.33 -19.56
C PRO A 1039 -35.38 5.25 -18.70
N PHE A 1040 -35.47 5.40 -17.38
CA PHE A 1040 -34.86 4.47 -16.42
C PHE A 1040 -35.68 3.17 -16.27
N PHE A 1041 -37.01 3.23 -16.38
CA PHE A 1041 -37.85 2.02 -16.46
C PHE A 1041 -37.54 1.18 -17.71
N VAL A 1042 -37.38 1.83 -18.86
CA VAL A 1042 -36.99 1.12 -20.09
C VAL A 1042 -35.58 0.56 -19.98
N SER A 1043 -34.64 1.32 -19.41
CA SER A 1043 -33.28 0.83 -19.15
C SER A 1043 -33.26 -0.37 -18.20
N GLN A 1044 -34.09 -0.36 -17.15
CA GLN A 1044 -34.29 -1.50 -16.26
C GLN A 1044 -34.81 -2.74 -17.00
N ALA A 1045 -35.80 -2.58 -17.89
CA ALA A 1045 -36.29 -3.68 -18.71
C ALA A 1045 -35.20 -4.23 -19.65
N CYS A 1046 -34.42 -3.36 -20.30
CA CYS A 1046 -33.29 -3.78 -21.14
C CYS A 1046 -32.22 -4.54 -20.35
N TYR A 1047 -31.86 -4.09 -19.14
CA TYR A 1047 -30.93 -4.81 -18.28
C TYR A 1047 -31.51 -6.15 -17.80
N ALA A 1048 -32.81 -6.24 -17.51
CA ALA A 1048 -33.46 -7.50 -17.16
C ALA A 1048 -33.45 -8.51 -18.32
N VAL A 1049 -33.71 -8.05 -19.55
CA VAL A 1049 -33.56 -8.89 -20.75
C VAL A 1049 -32.10 -9.31 -20.93
N ALA A 1050 -31.13 -8.43 -20.67
CA ALA A 1050 -29.72 -8.81 -20.71
C ALA A 1050 -29.37 -9.87 -19.66
N ILE A 1051 -29.98 -9.84 -18.46
CA ILE A 1051 -29.84 -10.92 -17.47
C ILE A 1051 -30.32 -12.25 -18.06
N TRP A 1052 -31.49 -12.26 -18.67
CA TRP A 1052 -32.02 -13.45 -19.33
C TRP A 1052 -31.07 -13.98 -20.41
N VAL A 1053 -30.47 -13.09 -21.22
CA VAL A 1053 -29.49 -13.48 -22.25
C VAL A 1053 -28.27 -14.18 -21.64
N PHE A 1054 -27.70 -13.64 -20.56
CA PHE A 1054 -26.52 -14.21 -19.89
C PHE A 1054 -26.80 -15.53 -19.17
N VAL A 1055 -28.00 -15.74 -18.63
CA VAL A 1055 -28.42 -17.03 -18.05
C VAL A 1055 -28.47 -18.14 -19.10
N ASN A 1056 -28.70 -17.78 -20.36
CA ASN A 1056 -28.72 -18.72 -21.49
C ASN A 1056 -27.35 -18.94 -22.15
N ILE A 1057 -26.26 -18.39 -21.58
CA ILE A 1057 -24.88 -18.67 -22.04
C ILE A 1057 -24.38 -19.93 -21.32
N GLU A 1058 -24.24 -21.03 -22.07
CA GLU A 1058 -23.81 -22.33 -21.53
C GLU A 1058 -22.27 -22.44 -21.52
N VAL A 1059 -21.68 -22.67 -20.35
CA VAL A 1059 -20.24 -22.92 -20.13
C VAL A 1059 -20.09 -24.23 -19.36
N ASP A 1060 -20.18 -25.37 -20.05
CA ASP A 1060 -20.15 -26.70 -19.44
C ASP A 1060 -18.85 -27.47 -19.74
N ARG A 1061 -18.47 -28.39 -18.86
CA ARG A 1061 -17.19 -29.11 -18.90
C ARG A 1061 -17.03 -29.97 -20.16
N ASP A 1062 -18.14 -30.55 -20.64
CA ASP A 1062 -18.18 -31.32 -21.88
C ASP A 1062 -17.99 -30.45 -23.13
N VAL A 1063 -18.45 -29.19 -23.08
CA VAL A 1063 -18.28 -28.20 -24.16
C VAL A 1063 -16.82 -27.75 -24.22
N LEU A 1064 -16.17 -27.53 -23.07
CA LEU A 1064 -14.73 -27.27 -22.96
C LEU A 1064 -13.90 -28.45 -23.46
N ALA A 1065 -14.22 -29.67 -23.03
CA ALA A 1065 -13.53 -30.88 -23.47
C ALA A 1065 -13.72 -31.15 -24.98
N ALA A 1066 -14.90 -30.86 -25.53
CA ALA A 1066 -15.17 -30.94 -26.97
C ALA A 1066 -14.43 -29.86 -27.76
N ALA A 1067 -14.33 -28.64 -27.23
CA ALA A 1067 -13.55 -27.55 -27.84
C ALA A 1067 -12.05 -27.85 -27.82
N GLU A 1068 -11.52 -28.37 -26.71
CA GLU A 1068 -10.12 -28.80 -26.58
C GLU A 1068 -9.78 -30.01 -27.43
N ARG A 1069 -10.67 -31.02 -27.54
CA ARG A 1069 -10.49 -32.16 -28.47
C ARG A 1069 -10.50 -31.72 -29.93
N ARG A 1070 -11.34 -30.75 -30.30
CA ARG A 1070 -11.34 -30.16 -31.65
C ARG A 1070 -10.06 -29.37 -31.94
N ARG A 1071 -9.43 -28.79 -30.91
CA ARG A 1071 -8.12 -28.10 -31.02
C ARG A 1071 -6.96 -29.09 -31.14
N ARG A 1072 -6.90 -30.11 -30.27
CA ARG A 1072 -5.86 -31.16 -30.29
C ARG A 1072 -5.90 -32.07 -31.52
N ASN A 1073 -7.03 -32.21 -32.19
CA ASN A 1073 -7.11 -32.94 -33.45
C ASN A 1073 -6.77 -32.06 -34.68
N ARG A 1074 -6.47 -30.77 -34.48
CA ARG A 1074 -6.12 -29.80 -35.52
C ARG A 1074 -4.67 -29.30 -35.43
N ASP A 1075 -4.06 -29.35 -34.25
CA ASP A 1075 -2.60 -29.32 -34.05
C ASP A 1075 -1.99 -30.69 -34.37
#